data_AF-A0A2V6F766-F1
#
_entry.id   AF-A0A2V6F766-F1
#
_cell.length_a   1.000
_cell.length_b   1.000
_cell.length_c   1.000
_cell.angle_alpha   90.00
_cell.angle_beta   90.00
_cell.angle_gamma   90.00
#
_symmetry.space_group_name_H-M   'P 1'
#
loop_
_entity.id
_entity.type
_entity.pdbx_description
1 polymer ?
#
loop_
_entity_poly.entity_id
_entity_poly.type
_entity_poly.pdbx_seq_one_letter_code
_entity_poly.pdbx_strand_id
1 'polypeptide(L)'
;MCAKAGVYQEVGGQVVMEAVHFDYRNFEFTDKPIPHHFHIVPDEDNVVSVTHPWGDTGLNPNDPNGLNQFANSRSGHYVQIVPDDPNDQQNKGNCDTCPNKNVGFPPYVEYKVSVTTTGLYQLYLRQIGWDGNSDSFFGQILEFAPPGPGPNFYRYAPNPDSGDFATLQNNPGDATTADQGWSGYAGTNVVNAGGNEGPAAYNITTPGLYTIRLSQREDGAGVDAIILQLASLPPPVNTPAPVESAISTINPPYVRAVDPTPGQQQVPPDNNIGCQIVNGPTKNVATNTIRLIVDGATVSPSITQTSSVTYVSYSPSPLLTSGKAINWSVIFSDNGVPATSYTNTFPFSVLPFSPIPTNFALAASAIDLTKPGFRVKPYQTAEANPVGNSLAWTEEQLDGLHGPNIADTTGADANGYLDYTGLINFEINADGTTTNANFGPDALFPGQTAPGPYDNSALEVLTYLELTNGVYRMVVNSDDGFRVSSALDPKDRAGIVLGEFDDPAGRGVADSLFIFVVEKAGYYPFRLLWENGGGGAGLEWFTQNVFGRRALVNSATNGTLAVKAYRSGLSQPYISRFVSSLSGFTIDYRDNGSIVLNAASFQATLDASAVTITAGKTNGVTTVNYTAPSLLASNSTHNIGLTFNDSGAPPKTYTRSLTFTVPPYATIPASFASGAPDTSKPGFLVHPYQTDATTDPNAAQPNTLAWTEDQLKGLHGPNVADLSGAVNGFYTVTDVINFDLGASAGTIAADNFDGDLPFPGIPGPTAPDEGNSTEEILTWLTLKAGLNQMGVNSDDGFKVTVGPKLSDPTALVLGSFDGGRGVANSLFQFVVQQDGTYPFRLLWENGNGSLAAGNAGSVEWFTVLADGTKLLVNTSTNSNAIKAYRAAAVAQLPPQITSARISGGNITIQWSNGGTLESTTSLSTSP
;
A
#
# COMPACT_ATOMS: atom_id res chain seq x y z
N MET A 1 22.77 40.65 -1.86
CA MET A 1 24.23 40.39 -1.84
C MET A 1 24.60 38.92 -2.14
N CYS A 2 23.75 38.17 -2.86
CA CYS A 2 23.87 36.70 -3.01
C CYS A 2 24.64 36.27 -4.28
N ALA A 3 25.91 36.68 -4.41
CA ALA A 3 26.66 36.56 -5.68
C ALA A 3 27.72 35.45 -5.74
N LYS A 4 27.81 34.52 -4.76
CA LYS A 4 28.88 33.50 -4.73
C LYS A 4 28.35 32.07 -4.62
N ALA A 5 27.69 31.61 -5.68
CA ALA A 5 27.42 30.19 -5.94
C ALA A 5 28.73 29.45 -6.29
N GLY A 6 29.56 29.22 -5.27
CA GLY A 6 30.85 28.56 -5.36
C GLY A 6 30.94 27.37 -4.42
N VAL A 7 31.99 26.58 -4.58
CA VAL A 7 32.24 25.44 -3.69
C VAL A 7 33.03 25.90 -2.48
N TYR A 8 32.49 25.70 -1.27
CA TYR A 8 33.16 26.06 -0.02
C TYR A 8 34.36 25.17 0.26
N GLN A 9 35.47 25.79 0.66
CA GLN A 9 36.71 25.11 0.97
C GLN A 9 36.76 24.74 2.45
N GLU A 10 36.96 23.45 2.74
CA GLU A 10 37.28 22.99 4.08
C GLU A 10 38.68 23.45 4.50
N VAL A 11 38.79 23.93 5.74
CA VAL A 11 40.05 24.23 6.40
C VAL A 11 40.07 23.56 7.78
N GLY A 12 41.03 22.65 7.98
CA GLY A 12 41.29 22.05 9.29
C GLY A 12 40.12 21.26 9.90
N GLY A 13 39.29 20.60 9.07
CA GLY A 13 38.15 19.86 9.58
C GLY A 13 36.83 20.62 9.58
N GLN A 14 36.77 21.88 9.13
CA GLN A 14 35.57 22.73 9.24
C GLN A 14 35.23 23.44 7.93
N VAL A 15 33.93 23.51 7.63
CA VAL A 15 33.32 24.34 6.58
C VAL A 15 32.18 25.15 7.20
N VAL A 16 32.19 26.47 7.00
CA VAL A 16 31.16 27.40 7.49
C VAL A 16 30.51 28.08 6.29
N MET A 17 29.19 28.12 6.24
CA MET A 17 28.40 28.71 5.16
C MET A 17 27.37 29.68 5.74
N GLU A 18 27.24 30.88 5.15
CA GLU A 18 26.06 31.71 5.38
C GLU A 18 24.90 31.11 4.55
N ALA A 19 23.72 30.95 5.14
CA ALA A 19 22.64 30.20 4.51
C ALA A 19 22.13 30.85 3.21
N VAL A 20 22.28 32.16 3.07
CA VAL A 20 21.89 32.90 1.86
C VAL A 20 22.83 32.71 0.66
N HIS A 21 23.97 32.06 0.87
CA HIS A 21 24.98 31.80 -0.17
C HIS A 21 24.90 30.35 -0.69
N PHE A 22 23.69 29.86 -0.94
CA PHE A 22 23.46 28.55 -1.57
C PHE A 22 23.93 28.51 -3.03
N ASP A 23 24.33 27.33 -3.49
CA ASP A 23 24.71 27.07 -4.88
C ASP A 23 23.48 26.89 -5.78
N TYR A 24 22.44 26.25 -5.26
CA TYR A 24 21.18 26.01 -5.96
C TYR A 24 20.00 26.09 -5.00
N ARG A 25 18.85 26.56 -5.50
CA ARG A 25 17.57 26.40 -4.84
C ARG A 25 16.53 25.89 -5.83
N ASN A 26 15.62 25.09 -5.33
CA ASN A 26 14.45 24.64 -6.06
C ASN A 26 13.17 25.14 -5.38
N PHE A 27 12.09 25.17 -6.15
CA PHE A 27 10.79 25.67 -5.73
C PHE A 27 9.77 24.55 -5.68
N GLU A 28 8.80 24.67 -4.79
CA GLU A 28 7.65 23.79 -4.81
C GLU A 28 6.82 23.97 -6.09
N PHE A 29 6.21 22.88 -6.55
CA PHE A 29 5.30 22.88 -7.68
C PHE A 29 3.86 22.71 -7.18
N THR A 30 3.15 23.83 -6.98
CA THR A 30 1.74 23.88 -6.55
C THR A 30 0.93 24.87 -7.39
N ASP A 31 -0.39 24.83 -7.27
CA ASP A 31 -1.35 25.81 -7.78
C ASP A 31 -1.62 26.97 -6.80
N LYS A 32 -1.06 26.95 -5.58
CA LYS A 32 -1.05 28.12 -4.69
C LYS A 32 -0.44 29.33 -5.45
N PRO A 33 -1.02 30.55 -5.35
CA PRO A 33 -0.51 31.74 -6.05
C PRO A 33 0.97 32.05 -5.78
N ILE A 34 1.42 31.70 -4.57
CA ILE A 34 2.81 31.73 -4.12
C ILE A 34 3.09 30.31 -3.55
N PRO A 35 3.93 29.49 -4.21
CA PRO A 35 4.30 28.16 -3.72
C PRO A 35 5.32 28.26 -2.58
N HIS A 36 5.48 27.18 -1.80
CA HIS A 36 6.55 27.18 -0.79
C HIS A 36 7.92 27.30 -1.45
N HIS A 37 8.77 28.10 -0.84
CA HIS A 37 10.14 28.28 -1.28
C HIS A 37 11.04 28.83 -0.18
N PHE A 38 12.35 28.63 -0.37
CA PHE A 38 13.36 29.31 0.42
C PHE A 38 13.54 30.75 -0.08
N HIS A 39 13.03 31.69 0.71
CA HIS A 39 13.05 33.13 0.50
C HIS A 39 14.23 33.76 1.24
N ILE A 40 14.91 34.72 0.61
CA ILE A 40 16.06 35.44 1.18
C ILE A 40 15.58 36.72 1.86
N VAL A 41 15.56 36.73 3.19
CA VAL A 41 15.16 37.92 3.94
C VAL A 41 16.37 38.81 4.23
N PRO A 42 16.29 40.15 4.04
CA PRO A 42 15.16 40.91 3.47
C PRO A 42 15.30 41.18 1.96
N ASP A 43 16.33 40.63 1.31
CA ASP A 43 16.68 40.99 -0.08
C ASP A 43 15.57 40.67 -1.11
N GLU A 44 14.70 39.69 -0.82
CA GLU A 44 13.60 39.26 -1.70
C GLU A 44 12.23 39.81 -1.30
N ASP A 45 12.15 40.55 -0.19
CA ASP A 45 10.89 41.12 0.32
C ASP A 45 10.27 42.08 -0.69
N ASN A 46 9.07 41.76 -1.17
CA ASN A 46 8.31 42.50 -2.18
C ASN A 46 9.06 42.66 -3.52
N VAL A 47 10.04 41.80 -3.81
CA VAL A 47 10.84 41.87 -5.05
C VAL A 47 10.45 40.74 -6.00
N VAL A 48 9.87 41.10 -7.15
CA VAL A 48 9.66 40.16 -8.26
C VAL A 48 10.86 40.18 -9.19
N SER A 49 11.47 39.01 -9.42
CA SER A 49 12.58 38.82 -10.36
C SER A 49 12.48 37.47 -11.07
N VAL A 50 13.33 37.24 -12.09
CA VAL A 50 13.38 35.94 -12.79
C VAL A 50 13.79 34.80 -11.85
N THR A 51 14.61 35.10 -10.83
CA THR A 51 15.08 34.13 -9.84
C THR A 51 14.15 34.01 -8.64
N HIS A 52 13.21 34.95 -8.46
CA HIS A 52 12.22 34.99 -7.38
C HIS A 52 10.91 35.56 -7.98
N PRO A 53 10.10 34.71 -8.65
CA PRO A 53 9.01 35.18 -9.50
C PRO A 53 7.77 35.65 -8.73
N TRP A 54 7.79 35.55 -7.40
CA TRP A 54 6.69 35.94 -6.52
C TRP A 54 7.05 37.26 -5.83
N GLY A 55 6.05 38.13 -5.63
CA GLY A 55 6.22 39.43 -4.99
C GLY A 55 5.69 39.38 -3.57
N ASP A 56 6.19 38.43 -2.80
CA ASP A 56 5.74 38.12 -1.45
C ASP A 56 6.67 38.74 -0.40
N THR A 57 6.25 38.63 0.86
CA THR A 57 7.01 39.11 2.01
C THR A 57 7.51 37.90 2.77
N GLY A 58 8.75 37.93 3.25
CA GLY A 58 9.27 37.00 4.26
C GLY A 58 8.59 37.15 5.63
N LEU A 59 7.31 37.56 5.66
CA LEU A 59 6.52 37.83 6.85
C LEU A 59 5.39 36.81 6.97
N ASN A 60 5.17 36.32 8.19
CA ASN A 60 3.93 35.65 8.57
C ASN A 60 2.78 36.69 8.63
N PRO A 61 1.71 36.54 7.84
CA PRO A 61 0.61 37.52 7.79
C PRO A 61 -0.23 37.63 9.08
N ASN A 62 -0.06 36.74 10.07
CA ASN A 62 -0.85 36.70 11.30
C ASN A 62 -0.06 37.02 12.59
N ASP A 63 1.08 37.71 12.51
CA ASP A 63 1.74 38.25 13.70
C ASP A 63 1.24 39.69 14.02
N PRO A 64 0.31 39.89 14.97
CA PRO A 64 -0.21 41.20 15.32
C PRO A 64 0.81 42.11 16.05
N ASN A 65 2.01 41.61 16.38
CA ASN A 65 3.01 42.33 17.19
C ASN A 65 4.29 42.72 16.43
N GLY A 66 4.49 42.26 15.19
CA GLY A 66 5.67 42.59 14.38
C GLY A 66 6.98 42.02 14.95
N LEU A 67 6.92 40.88 15.63
CA LEU A 67 8.02 40.15 16.24
C LEU A 67 8.63 39.09 15.29
N ASN A 68 7.98 38.76 14.17
CA ASN A 68 8.44 37.75 13.20
C ASN A 68 9.52 38.22 12.19
N GLN A 69 10.29 39.25 12.51
CA GLN A 69 11.59 39.45 11.85
C GLN A 69 12.64 38.73 12.67
N PHE A 70 13.23 37.66 12.12
CA PHE A 70 14.36 37.04 12.80
C PHE A 70 15.50 38.07 12.89
N ALA A 71 15.92 38.37 14.11
CA ALA A 71 16.87 39.43 14.38
C ALA A 71 18.29 38.88 14.52
N ASN A 72 19.27 39.77 14.32
CA ASN A 72 20.69 39.52 14.60
C ASN A 72 21.27 38.27 13.93
N SER A 73 20.84 38.01 12.69
CA SER A 73 21.53 37.05 11.82
C SER A 73 22.98 37.48 11.59
N ARG A 74 23.88 36.51 11.35
CA ARG A 74 25.34 36.74 11.29
C ARG A 74 25.74 37.77 10.24
N SER A 75 25.05 37.76 9.10
CA SER A 75 25.30 38.64 7.95
C SER A 75 24.18 39.67 7.72
N GLY A 76 23.20 39.76 8.63
CA GLY A 76 21.99 40.56 8.43
C GLY A 76 20.99 39.96 7.42
N HIS A 77 21.23 38.72 6.97
CA HIS A 77 20.34 37.98 6.08
C HIS A 77 20.15 36.54 6.57
N TYR A 78 19.04 35.92 6.19
CA TYR A 78 18.76 34.50 6.43
C TYR A 78 17.88 33.95 5.30
N VAL A 79 17.74 32.63 5.24
CA VAL A 79 16.71 32.01 4.39
C VAL A 79 15.58 31.49 5.25
N GLN A 80 14.35 31.65 4.76
CA GLN A 80 13.13 31.19 5.42
C GLN A 80 12.22 30.48 4.42
N ILE A 81 11.48 29.47 4.89
CA ILE A 81 10.48 28.80 4.07
C ILE A 81 9.17 29.59 4.13
N VAL A 82 8.69 30.07 2.99
CA VAL A 82 7.46 30.89 2.89
C VAL A 82 6.61 30.45 1.68
N PRO A 83 5.29 30.71 1.64
CA PRO A 83 4.49 31.39 2.67
C PRO A 83 4.36 30.55 3.94
N ASP A 84 4.21 31.22 5.07
CA ASP A 84 3.89 30.63 6.38
C ASP A 84 2.38 30.79 6.59
N ASP A 85 1.59 29.73 6.36
CA ASP A 85 0.11 29.77 6.42
C ASP A 85 -0.43 29.18 7.74
N PRO A 86 -0.92 30.02 8.66
CA PRO A 86 -1.41 29.59 9.97
C PRO A 86 -2.79 28.91 9.95
N ASN A 87 -3.50 28.92 8.81
CA ASN A 87 -4.79 28.21 8.68
C ASN A 87 -4.62 26.80 8.10
N ASP A 88 -3.43 26.45 7.61
CA ASP A 88 -3.11 25.14 7.06
C ASP A 88 -2.44 24.30 8.15
N GLN A 89 -3.24 23.53 8.91
CA GLN A 89 -2.86 22.93 10.21
C GLN A 89 -1.77 21.85 10.15
N GLN A 90 -0.97 21.74 9.09
CA GLN A 90 0.28 20.98 8.97
C GLN A 90 0.77 21.12 7.52
N ASN A 91 1.26 22.30 7.15
CA ASN A 91 1.74 22.64 5.80
C ASN A 91 3.10 21.94 5.48
N LYS A 92 3.09 20.61 5.62
CA LYS A 92 4.14 19.68 5.18
C LYS A 92 4.08 19.71 3.66
N GLY A 93 5.21 19.74 2.96
CA GLY A 93 5.22 19.81 1.49
C GLY A 93 4.25 18.83 0.78
N ASN A 94 3.97 19.06 -0.49
CA ASN A 94 2.85 18.46 -1.26
C ASN A 94 2.75 16.91 -1.42
N CYS A 95 3.45 16.07 -0.65
CA CYS A 95 3.36 14.61 -0.83
C CYS A 95 3.41 13.81 0.48
N ASP A 96 2.30 13.86 1.24
CA ASP A 96 2.08 13.01 2.42
C ASP A 96 2.09 11.50 2.10
N THR A 97 1.77 11.13 0.84
CA THR A 97 1.76 9.75 0.35
C THR A 97 3.09 9.33 -0.29
N CYS A 98 4.08 10.23 -0.40
CA CYS A 98 5.39 9.88 -0.93
C CYS A 98 6.16 8.99 0.06
N PRO A 99 6.95 8.03 -0.45
CA PRO A 99 7.93 7.30 0.35
C PRO A 99 8.85 8.30 1.06
N ASN A 100 8.76 8.36 2.39
CA ASN A 100 9.48 9.28 3.29
C ASN A 100 8.90 10.71 3.48
N LYS A 101 7.60 10.96 3.25
CA LYS A 101 6.91 12.23 3.65
C LYS A 101 7.72 13.51 3.36
N ASN A 102 8.04 13.77 2.08
CA ASN A 102 8.72 14.99 1.58
C ASN A 102 10.25 15.14 1.81
N VAL A 103 10.96 14.18 2.41
CA VAL A 103 12.42 14.30 2.57
C VAL A 103 13.12 14.49 1.22
N GLY A 104 13.81 15.64 1.06
CA GLY A 104 14.52 16.00 -0.17
C GLY A 104 13.63 16.43 -1.34
N PHE A 105 12.31 16.55 -1.12
CA PHE A 105 11.37 17.08 -2.10
C PHE A 105 11.42 18.62 -2.13
N PRO A 106 11.11 19.28 -3.26
CA PRO A 106 11.03 20.73 -3.31
C PRO A 106 9.99 21.28 -2.32
N PRO A 107 10.24 22.45 -1.70
CA PRO A 107 11.39 23.31 -1.93
C PRO A 107 12.63 22.89 -1.16
N TYR A 108 13.80 23.22 -1.70
CA TYR A 108 15.09 22.98 -1.03
C TYR A 108 16.17 23.96 -1.49
N VAL A 109 17.20 24.11 -0.66
CA VAL A 109 18.47 24.80 -0.97
C VAL A 109 19.64 23.85 -0.82
N GLU A 110 20.68 24.07 -1.62
CA GLU A 110 21.86 23.21 -1.69
C GLU A 110 23.16 24.01 -1.61
N TYR A 111 24.14 23.45 -0.90
CA TYR A 111 25.47 24.00 -0.72
C TYR A 111 26.51 22.97 -1.14
N LYS A 112 27.49 23.39 -1.95
CA LYS A 112 28.58 22.52 -2.37
C LYS A 112 29.81 22.76 -1.49
N VAL A 113 30.37 21.70 -0.92
CA VAL A 113 31.56 21.75 -0.07
C VAL A 113 32.67 20.83 -0.62
N SER A 114 33.93 21.24 -0.48
CA SER A 114 35.11 20.46 -0.83
C SER A 114 35.80 20.02 0.46
N VAL A 115 35.67 18.72 0.77
CA VAL A 115 36.21 18.10 1.97
C VAL A 115 37.51 17.39 1.63
N THR A 116 38.57 17.74 2.35
CA THR A 116 39.93 17.21 2.23
C THR A 116 40.32 16.28 3.37
N THR A 117 39.73 16.48 4.56
CA THR A 117 39.96 15.65 5.74
C THR A 117 38.90 14.55 5.85
N THR A 118 39.30 13.35 6.24
CA THR A 118 38.37 12.24 6.49
C THR A 118 38.11 12.12 8.00
N GLY A 119 36.92 11.65 8.38
CA GLY A 119 36.55 11.46 9.77
C GLY A 119 35.04 11.52 9.99
N LEU A 120 34.65 11.45 11.25
CA LEU A 120 33.27 11.69 11.67
C LEU A 120 33.03 13.21 11.69
N TYR A 121 32.19 13.69 10.80
CA TYR A 121 31.70 15.06 10.78
C TYR A 121 30.34 15.15 11.48
N GLN A 122 30.00 16.33 11.95
CA GLN A 122 28.69 16.69 12.46
C GLN A 122 28.21 17.96 11.74
N LEU A 123 26.94 17.93 11.33
CA LEU A 123 26.25 19.06 10.71
C LEU A 123 25.58 19.88 11.82
N TYR A 124 25.78 21.20 11.77
CA TYR A 124 25.18 22.16 12.69
C TYR A 124 24.39 23.20 11.89
N LEU A 125 23.16 23.48 12.32
CA LEU A 125 22.34 24.57 11.80
C LEU A 125 22.16 25.63 12.89
N ARG A 126 22.26 26.91 12.52
CA ARG A 126 21.80 28.01 13.36
C ARG A 126 20.43 28.45 12.86
N GLN A 127 19.40 27.95 13.51
CA GLN A 127 18.03 27.94 13.02
C GLN A 127 17.04 28.46 14.06
N ILE A 128 15.90 28.96 13.59
CA ILE A 128 14.76 29.43 14.38
C ILE A 128 13.47 28.88 13.75
N GLY A 129 12.49 28.56 14.59
CA GLY A 129 11.12 28.21 14.20
C GLY A 129 10.16 28.58 15.33
N TRP A 130 8.85 28.47 15.13
CA TRP A 130 7.85 28.79 16.14
C TRP A 130 7.76 27.74 17.26
N ASP A 131 7.64 26.46 16.89
CA ASP A 131 7.74 25.33 17.81
C ASP A 131 8.28 24.09 17.11
N GLY A 132 8.76 23.08 17.85
CA GLY A 132 9.34 21.88 17.26
C GLY A 132 8.34 20.90 16.59
N ASN A 133 7.05 21.24 16.61
CA ASN A 133 5.99 20.51 15.90
C ASN A 133 5.65 21.15 14.56
N SER A 134 5.91 22.45 14.40
CA SER A 134 5.89 23.26 13.18
C SER A 134 7.32 23.61 12.75
N ASP A 135 7.49 24.43 11.72
CA ASP A 135 8.71 25.21 11.46
C ASP A 135 10.04 24.46 11.55
N SER A 136 10.17 23.45 10.70
CA SER A 136 11.27 22.50 10.77
C SER A 136 11.87 22.14 9.40
N PHE A 137 13.11 21.65 9.42
CA PHE A 137 13.88 21.29 8.23
C PHE A 137 14.26 19.81 8.20
N PHE A 138 14.44 19.27 6.99
CA PHE A 138 15.30 18.12 6.77
C PHE A 138 16.69 18.57 6.31
N GLY A 139 17.74 18.03 6.93
CA GLY A 139 19.12 18.21 6.52
C GLY A 139 19.72 16.92 5.98
N GLN A 140 20.37 17.00 4.81
CA GLN A 140 20.93 15.84 4.10
C GLN A 140 22.36 16.12 3.61
N ILE A 141 23.17 15.07 3.52
CA ILE A 141 24.35 15.04 2.64
C ILE A 141 24.07 14.01 1.55
N LEU A 142 23.88 14.47 0.32
CA LEU A 142 23.30 13.65 -0.76
C LEU A 142 24.16 12.43 -1.12
N GLU A 143 25.47 12.51 -0.93
CA GLU A 143 26.40 11.41 -1.18
C GLU A 143 26.27 10.24 -0.16
N PHE A 144 25.43 10.37 0.88
CA PHE A 144 25.05 9.29 1.80
C PHE A 144 23.68 8.66 1.49
N ALA A 145 23.01 9.07 0.42
CA ALA A 145 21.74 8.48 0.01
C ALA A 145 21.87 6.98 -0.36
N PRO A 146 20.81 6.16 -0.16
CA PRO A 146 20.86 4.74 -0.44
C PRO A 146 21.42 4.43 -1.84
N PRO A 147 22.27 3.38 -1.99
CA PRO A 147 22.50 2.29 -1.04
C PRO A 147 23.86 2.43 -0.32
N GLY A 148 23.93 3.16 0.79
CA GLY A 148 25.12 3.28 1.63
C GLY A 148 24.85 3.01 3.12
N PRO A 149 25.86 2.63 3.93
CA PRO A 149 25.70 2.46 5.38
C PRO A 149 25.73 3.81 6.11
N GLY A 150 24.61 4.20 6.74
CA GLY A 150 24.49 5.40 7.56
C GLY A 150 23.10 6.06 7.45
N PRO A 151 22.78 7.05 8.29
CA PRO A 151 21.58 7.86 8.11
C PRO A 151 21.71 8.76 6.88
N ASN A 152 20.65 8.77 6.07
CA ASN A 152 20.58 9.54 4.82
C ASN A 152 20.14 11.00 5.08
N PHE A 153 19.36 11.21 6.15
CA PHE A 153 18.83 12.52 6.49
C PHE A 153 18.60 12.66 7.99
N TYR A 154 18.54 13.91 8.44
CA TYR A 154 18.22 14.28 9.80
C TYR A 154 17.08 15.31 9.82
N ARG A 155 16.20 15.22 10.81
CA ARG A 155 15.12 16.17 11.05
C ARG A 155 15.51 17.16 12.13
N TYR A 156 15.62 18.42 11.75
CA TYR A 156 15.89 19.55 12.65
C TYR A 156 14.57 20.23 13.00
N ALA A 157 14.22 20.27 14.28
CA ALA A 157 12.96 20.80 14.78
C ALA A 157 13.23 21.73 15.97
N PRO A 158 13.60 23.00 15.73
CA PRO A 158 13.91 23.94 16.81
C PRO A 158 12.64 24.35 17.55
N ASN A 159 12.75 24.64 18.85
CA ASN A 159 11.68 25.20 19.67
C ASN A 159 12.21 26.39 20.50
N PRO A 160 12.63 27.50 19.85
CA PRO A 160 13.22 28.63 20.54
C PRO A 160 12.16 29.51 21.20
N ASP A 161 12.41 29.97 22.43
CA ASP A 161 11.58 30.95 23.14
C ASP A 161 11.78 32.40 22.60
N SER A 162 12.53 32.55 21.49
CA SER A 162 13.01 33.84 20.95
C SER A 162 13.26 33.81 19.44
N GLY A 163 12.79 34.84 18.73
CA GLY A 163 13.06 35.10 17.30
C GLY A 163 14.42 35.79 17.02
N ASP A 164 15.36 35.75 17.95
CA ASP A 164 16.66 36.42 17.84
C ASP A 164 17.81 35.39 17.80
N PHE A 165 18.53 35.31 16.68
CA PHE A 165 19.60 34.32 16.53
C PHE A 165 20.76 34.51 17.51
N ALA A 166 20.92 35.71 18.09
CA ALA A 166 21.98 36.01 19.04
C ALA A 166 21.70 35.53 20.47
N THR A 167 20.42 35.35 20.83
CA THR A 167 20.01 34.99 22.21
C THR A 167 19.89 33.48 22.42
N LEU A 168 19.96 32.69 21.35
CA LEU A 168 19.88 31.23 21.41
C LEU A 168 21.03 30.59 22.22
N GLN A 169 20.74 29.48 22.88
CA GLN A 169 21.62 28.70 23.74
C GLN A 169 22.64 27.88 22.95
N ASN A 170 23.94 28.18 23.12
CA ASN A 170 25.03 27.40 22.53
C ASN A 170 25.50 26.28 23.46
N ASN A 171 24.60 25.38 23.85
CA ASN A 171 24.93 24.25 24.72
C ASN A 171 25.10 22.95 23.91
N PRO A 172 26.32 22.40 23.81
CA PRO A 172 26.57 21.23 22.97
C PRO A 172 26.12 19.89 23.57
N GLY A 173 25.64 19.87 24.81
CA GLY A 173 24.99 18.71 25.42
C GLY A 173 23.46 18.77 25.35
N ASP A 174 22.90 19.80 24.73
CA ASP A 174 21.46 19.98 24.69
C ASP A 174 20.83 19.16 23.58
N ALA A 175 20.38 17.96 23.94
CA ALA A 175 19.58 17.12 23.06
C ALA A 175 18.09 17.53 23.07
N THR A 176 17.69 18.58 23.80
CA THR A 176 16.31 19.06 23.81
C THR A 176 16.11 20.08 22.70
N THR A 177 14.90 20.19 22.16
CA THR A 177 14.59 21.15 21.08
C THR A 177 14.52 22.60 21.55
N ALA A 178 14.55 22.88 22.86
CA ALA A 178 14.32 24.21 23.43
C ALA A 178 15.54 25.13 23.28
N ASP A 179 15.30 26.39 22.87
CA ASP A 179 16.28 27.49 22.85
C ASP A 179 17.62 27.21 22.15
N GLN A 180 17.72 26.23 21.25
CA GLN A 180 19.00 25.84 20.65
C GLN A 180 19.58 26.93 19.74
N GLY A 181 20.87 27.26 19.93
CA GLY A 181 21.66 28.09 19.03
C GLY A 181 22.18 27.29 17.85
N TRP A 182 23.46 26.95 17.87
CA TRP A 182 23.99 25.97 16.94
C TRP A 182 23.48 24.56 17.28
N SER A 183 22.46 24.09 16.57
CA SER A 183 21.92 22.75 16.75
C SER A 183 22.68 21.75 15.90
N GLY A 184 23.42 20.86 16.58
CA GLY A 184 24.02 19.67 15.97
C GLY A 184 23.27 18.38 16.32
N TYR A 185 22.11 18.48 16.98
CA TYR A 185 21.29 17.34 17.41
C TYR A 185 19.98 17.34 16.63
N ALA A 186 19.62 16.20 16.07
CA ALA A 186 18.48 16.06 15.19
C ALA A 186 17.92 14.63 15.21
N GLY A 187 16.69 14.47 14.75
CA GLY A 187 16.06 13.15 14.64
C GLY A 187 16.66 12.37 13.47
N THR A 188 17.19 11.18 13.74
CA THR A 188 17.85 10.33 12.72
C THR A 188 16.82 9.54 11.91
N ASN A 189 16.73 9.76 10.60
CA ASN A 189 15.80 9.04 9.70
C ASN A 189 14.32 9.06 10.15
N VAL A 190 13.88 10.12 10.84
CA VAL A 190 12.49 10.28 11.28
C VAL A 190 11.83 11.46 10.58
N VAL A 191 10.54 11.31 10.28
CA VAL A 191 9.73 12.32 9.58
C VAL A 191 8.67 12.97 10.48
N ASN A 192 8.43 12.40 11.66
CA ASN A 192 7.45 12.89 12.63
C ASN A 192 8.03 14.05 13.48
N ALA A 193 7.13 14.81 14.10
CA ALA A 193 7.45 15.92 14.99
C ALA A 193 8.16 15.45 16.28
N GLY A 194 9.07 16.29 16.81
CA GLY A 194 9.75 16.18 18.13
C GLY A 194 10.46 14.87 18.54
N GLY A 195 11.38 14.93 19.50
CA GLY A 195 11.92 13.81 20.29
C GLY A 195 13.06 12.97 19.66
N ASN A 196 13.78 12.24 20.53
CA ASN A 196 14.86 11.30 20.23
C ASN A 196 16.04 11.89 19.43
N GLU A 197 16.38 13.15 19.68
CA GLU A 197 17.46 13.84 18.99
C GLU A 197 18.83 13.25 19.36
N GLY A 198 19.63 12.96 18.33
CA GLY A 198 21.01 12.51 18.46
C GLY A 198 21.95 13.36 17.60
N PRO A 199 23.28 13.22 17.74
CA PRO A 199 24.23 13.96 16.92
C PRO A 199 23.99 13.74 15.41
N ALA A 200 23.84 14.82 14.66
CA ALA A 200 23.68 14.80 13.20
C ALA A 200 25.01 14.49 12.50
N ALA A 201 25.46 13.24 12.64
CA ALA A 201 26.81 12.82 12.30
C ALA A 201 26.90 12.08 10.95
N TYR A 202 27.97 12.33 10.21
CA TYR A 202 28.27 11.75 8.91
C TYR A 202 29.72 11.25 8.88
N ASN A 203 29.93 9.98 8.55
CA ASN A 203 31.27 9.41 8.49
C ASN A 203 31.87 9.58 7.09
N ILE A 204 32.64 10.65 6.88
CA ILE A 204 33.27 10.97 5.60
C ILE A 204 34.59 10.20 5.48
N THR A 205 34.61 9.16 4.65
CA THR A 205 35.78 8.28 4.47
C THR A 205 36.64 8.62 3.25
N THR A 206 36.17 9.52 2.38
CA THR A 206 36.82 9.83 1.11
C THR A 206 36.85 11.35 0.91
N PRO A 207 38.01 11.97 0.65
CA PRO A 207 38.06 13.37 0.25
C PRO A 207 37.30 13.59 -1.06
N GLY A 208 36.58 14.70 -1.19
CA GLY A 208 35.79 14.97 -2.37
C GLY A 208 34.83 16.15 -2.24
N LEU A 209 33.98 16.28 -3.26
CA LEU A 209 32.88 17.22 -3.26
C LEU A 209 31.65 16.58 -2.63
N TYR A 210 30.99 17.32 -1.74
CA TYR A 210 29.75 16.91 -1.08
C TYR A 210 28.67 17.98 -1.27
N THR A 211 27.41 17.56 -1.31
CA THR A 211 26.24 18.45 -1.35
C THR A 211 25.48 18.37 -0.03
N ILE A 212 25.40 19.49 0.68
CA ILE A 212 24.50 19.66 1.82
C ILE A 212 23.18 20.20 1.28
N ARG A 213 22.07 19.52 1.55
CA ARG A 213 20.72 19.96 1.18
C ARG A 213 19.89 20.24 2.43
N LEU A 214 19.22 21.39 2.45
CA LEU A 214 18.13 21.66 3.38
C LEU A 214 16.81 21.66 2.60
N SER A 215 15.85 20.84 3.00
CA SER A 215 14.51 20.80 2.42
C SER A 215 13.45 21.08 3.50
N GLN A 216 12.28 21.54 3.05
CA GLN A 216 11.13 21.76 3.93
C GLN A 216 10.71 20.45 4.61
N ARG A 217 10.52 20.50 5.93
CA ARG A 217 9.59 19.60 6.61
C ARG A 217 8.27 20.34 6.83
N GLU A 218 8.34 21.55 7.37
CA GLU A 218 7.24 22.50 7.56
C GLU A 218 7.70 23.91 7.15
N ASP A 219 6.76 24.79 6.79
CA ASP A 219 6.98 26.20 6.46
C ASP A 219 7.40 27.04 7.68
N GLY A 220 7.64 28.34 7.52
CA GLY A 220 7.94 29.27 8.63
C GLY A 220 9.37 29.23 9.16
N ALA A 221 10.05 28.09 9.10
CA ALA A 221 11.40 27.88 9.63
C ALA A 221 12.46 28.76 8.95
N GLY A 222 13.37 29.33 9.75
CA GLY A 222 14.50 30.16 9.30
C GLY A 222 15.87 29.59 9.66
N VAL A 223 16.87 29.81 8.80
CA VAL A 223 18.27 29.45 9.06
C VAL A 223 19.19 30.53 8.50
N ASP A 224 20.17 30.98 9.31
CA ASP A 224 21.13 32.00 8.89
C ASP A 224 22.52 31.45 8.58
N ALA A 225 22.89 30.30 9.16
CA ALA A 225 24.17 29.68 8.88
C ALA A 225 24.21 28.16 9.11
N ILE A 226 25.16 27.53 8.42
CA ILE A 226 25.37 26.08 8.38
C ILE A 226 26.85 25.80 8.63
N ILE A 227 27.15 24.79 9.43
CA ILE A 227 28.52 24.31 9.67
C ILE A 227 28.58 22.81 9.49
N LEU A 228 29.52 22.34 8.68
CA LEU A 228 29.93 20.94 8.65
C LEU A 228 31.35 20.86 9.20
N GLN A 229 31.53 20.17 10.33
CA GLN A 229 32.84 20.09 10.98
C GLN A 229 33.12 18.72 11.57
N LEU A 230 34.40 18.36 11.74
CA LEU A 230 34.79 17.15 12.47
C LEU A 230 34.16 17.17 13.88
N ALA A 231 33.55 16.06 14.28
CA ALA A 231 32.94 15.89 15.60
C ALA A 231 33.94 16.00 16.75
N SER A 232 35.24 15.94 16.46
CA SER A 232 36.33 16.17 17.42
C SER A 232 36.63 17.65 17.67
N LEU A 233 36.13 18.57 16.82
CA LEU A 233 36.31 20.00 17.01
C LEU A 233 35.33 20.54 18.06
N PRO A 234 35.71 21.62 18.77
CA PRO A 234 34.78 22.29 19.68
C PRO A 234 33.49 22.69 18.95
N PRO A 235 32.32 22.49 19.57
CA PRO A 235 31.04 22.94 19.05
C PRO A 235 31.04 24.44 18.76
N PRO A 236 30.31 24.90 17.72
CA PRO A 236 30.32 26.29 17.33
C PRO A 236 29.67 27.21 18.38
N VAL A 237 30.17 28.44 18.47
CA VAL A 237 29.72 29.46 19.43
C VAL A 237 29.35 30.76 18.70
N ASN A 238 28.51 31.59 19.31
CA ASN A 238 28.11 32.88 18.72
C ASN A 238 29.17 33.99 18.87
N THR A 239 30.15 33.84 19.76
CA THR A 239 31.12 34.92 20.05
C THR A 239 32.53 34.40 20.36
N PRO A 240 33.53 34.63 19.48
CA PRO A 240 33.37 35.09 18.10
C PRO A 240 32.67 34.03 17.25
N ALA A 241 31.72 34.44 16.41
CA ALA A 241 31.11 33.53 15.44
C ALA A 241 32.17 33.00 14.45
N PRO A 242 32.11 31.73 14.04
CA PRO A 242 32.99 31.20 12.99
C PRO A 242 32.90 32.04 11.72
N VAL A 243 34.03 32.28 11.05
CA VAL A 243 34.04 33.06 9.80
C VAL A 243 33.59 32.16 8.65
N GLU A 244 32.82 32.70 7.71
CA GLU A 244 32.42 31.97 6.51
C GLU A 244 33.65 31.44 5.75
N SER A 245 33.59 30.18 5.33
CA SER A 245 34.69 29.52 4.62
C SER A 245 34.93 30.17 3.26
N ALA A 246 36.21 30.23 2.85
CA ALA A 246 36.57 30.72 1.54
C ALA A 246 35.98 29.82 0.43
N ILE A 247 35.63 30.42 -0.71
CA ILE A 247 35.31 29.66 -1.92
C ILE A 247 36.60 29.07 -2.49
N SER A 248 36.56 27.78 -2.79
CA SER A 248 37.68 27.08 -3.39
C SER A 248 38.00 27.59 -4.78
N THR A 249 39.30 27.68 -5.09
CA THR A 249 39.83 28.19 -6.36
C THR A 249 40.36 27.08 -7.27
N ILE A 250 40.29 25.81 -6.86
CA ILE A 250 40.93 24.69 -7.54
C ILE A 250 40.00 23.49 -7.82
N ASN A 251 38.71 23.62 -7.55
CA ASN A 251 37.77 22.51 -7.72
C ASN A 251 37.47 22.21 -9.21
N PRO A 252 37.19 20.93 -9.53
CA PRO A 252 36.77 20.54 -10.88
C PRO A 252 35.38 21.07 -11.23
N PRO A 253 34.97 21.03 -12.52
CA PRO A 253 33.56 21.15 -12.87
C PRO A 253 32.75 20.05 -12.16
N TYR A 254 31.51 20.37 -11.80
CA TYR A 254 30.68 19.46 -10.99
C TYR A 254 29.21 19.55 -11.39
N VAL A 255 28.47 18.49 -11.07
CA VAL A 255 27.00 18.48 -11.20
C VAL A 255 26.40 19.20 -10.00
N ARG A 256 25.63 20.25 -10.28
CA ARG A 256 24.98 21.10 -9.27
C ARG A 256 23.55 20.67 -8.97
N ALA A 257 22.72 20.46 -9.98
CA ALA A 257 21.31 20.10 -9.85
C ALA A 257 20.98 18.92 -10.75
N VAL A 258 20.07 18.05 -10.31
CA VAL A 258 19.64 16.85 -11.03
C VAL A 258 18.13 16.64 -10.90
N ASP A 259 17.52 16.21 -12.00
CA ASP A 259 16.11 15.82 -12.07
C ASP A 259 16.00 14.55 -12.95
N PRO A 260 15.44 13.43 -12.47
CA PRO A 260 14.96 13.20 -11.12
C PRO A 260 16.06 13.30 -10.06
N THR A 261 15.68 13.67 -8.84
CA THR A 261 16.61 13.71 -7.70
C THR A 261 17.10 12.29 -7.33
N PRO A 262 18.30 12.13 -6.77
CA PRO A 262 18.85 10.80 -6.50
C PRO A 262 18.01 10.06 -5.46
N GLY A 263 17.59 8.84 -5.78
CA GLY A 263 16.71 8.02 -4.95
C GLY A 263 15.23 8.41 -5.03
N GLN A 264 14.85 9.35 -5.89
CA GLN A 264 13.45 9.77 -6.04
C GLN A 264 12.59 8.58 -6.43
N GLN A 265 11.50 8.39 -5.71
CA GLN A 265 10.48 7.39 -6.01
C GLN A 265 9.32 8.04 -6.75
N GLN A 266 8.47 7.22 -7.36
CA GLN A 266 7.23 7.68 -7.99
C GLN A 266 7.48 8.69 -9.14
N VAL A 267 8.61 8.57 -9.85
CA VAL A 267 8.93 9.43 -10.99
C VAL A 267 7.98 9.14 -12.14
N PRO A 268 7.26 10.14 -12.69
CA PRO A 268 6.37 9.91 -13.82
C PRO A 268 7.11 9.37 -15.06
N PRO A 269 6.44 8.60 -15.93
CA PRO A 269 7.09 7.94 -17.06
C PRO A 269 7.60 8.89 -18.16
N ASP A 270 7.08 10.11 -18.18
CA ASP A 270 7.45 11.23 -19.05
C ASP A 270 8.33 12.27 -18.34
N ASN A 271 8.82 12.01 -17.12
CA ASN A 271 9.68 12.96 -16.42
C ASN A 271 10.96 13.21 -17.22
N ASN A 272 11.35 14.48 -17.31
CA ASN A 272 12.62 14.84 -17.93
C ASN A 272 13.79 14.30 -17.10
N ILE A 273 14.86 13.86 -17.76
CA ILE A 273 16.10 13.45 -17.10
C ILE A 273 17.19 14.45 -17.47
N GLY A 274 17.82 15.06 -16.48
CA GLY A 274 18.75 16.14 -16.74
C GLY A 274 19.54 16.60 -15.54
N CYS A 275 20.50 17.48 -15.82
CA CYS A 275 21.31 18.12 -14.80
C CYS A 275 21.82 19.50 -15.22
N GLN A 276 22.33 20.22 -14.22
CA GLN A 276 23.15 21.40 -14.40
C GLN A 276 24.61 21.06 -14.05
N ILE A 277 25.54 21.38 -14.95
CA ILE A 277 26.98 21.21 -14.75
C ILE A 277 27.62 22.59 -14.65
N VAL A 278 28.31 22.86 -13.55
CA VAL A 278 29.00 24.13 -13.29
C VAL A 278 30.47 24.00 -13.64
N ASN A 279 31.03 25.00 -14.32
CA ASN A 279 32.47 25.10 -14.56
C ASN A 279 33.25 25.20 -13.23
N GLY A 280 34.41 24.57 -13.18
CA GLY A 280 35.39 24.83 -12.12
C GLY A 280 36.08 26.19 -12.32
N PRO A 281 36.70 26.76 -11.28
CA PRO A 281 37.34 28.09 -11.37
C PRO A 281 38.47 28.17 -12.41
N THR A 282 39.19 27.06 -12.61
CA THR A 282 40.34 26.98 -13.55
C THR A 282 40.12 26.00 -14.69
N LYS A 283 39.06 25.18 -14.64
CA LYS A 283 38.76 24.12 -15.61
C LYS A 283 37.27 24.12 -15.91
N ASN A 284 36.93 24.21 -17.18
CA ASN A 284 35.54 24.28 -17.65
C ASN A 284 35.09 22.94 -18.22
N VAL A 285 33.78 22.68 -18.22
CA VAL A 285 33.22 21.51 -18.92
C VAL A 285 33.42 21.65 -20.43
N ALA A 286 33.94 20.60 -21.06
CA ALA A 286 33.99 20.48 -22.52
C ALA A 286 32.63 19.94 -23.00
N THR A 287 31.70 20.82 -23.37
CA THR A 287 30.29 20.46 -23.62
C THR A 287 30.09 19.39 -24.71
N ASN A 288 30.98 19.32 -25.70
CA ASN A 288 30.98 18.30 -26.76
C ASN A 288 31.34 16.88 -26.27
N THR A 289 31.79 16.74 -25.02
CA THR A 289 32.12 15.44 -24.40
C THR A 289 30.98 14.90 -23.55
N ILE A 290 29.91 15.68 -23.33
CA ILE A 290 28.78 15.30 -22.49
C ILE A 290 28.04 14.11 -23.14
N ARG A 291 27.84 13.06 -22.34
CA ARG A 291 27.11 11.85 -22.71
C ARG A 291 26.13 11.52 -21.59
N LEU A 292 24.88 11.23 -21.95
CA LEU A 292 23.85 10.79 -21.02
C LEU A 292 23.56 9.31 -21.27
N ILE A 293 23.55 8.51 -20.21
CA ILE A 293 23.17 7.10 -20.22
C ILE A 293 21.93 6.96 -19.34
N VAL A 294 20.85 6.38 -19.85
CA VAL A 294 19.63 6.12 -19.09
C VAL A 294 19.34 4.62 -19.21
N ASP A 295 19.24 3.93 -18.06
CA ASP A 295 18.95 2.49 -18.02
C ASP A 295 19.91 1.64 -18.88
N GLY A 296 21.19 2.01 -18.85
CA GLY A 296 22.25 1.36 -19.64
C GLY A 296 22.33 1.77 -21.12
N ALA A 297 21.36 2.53 -21.64
CA ALA A 297 21.35 3.01 -23.03
C ALA A 297 21.92 4.44 -23.15
N THR A 298 22.78 4.69 -24.14
CA THR A 298 23.19 6.08 -24.47
C THR A 298 22.02 6.80 -25.14
N VAL A 299 21.67 7.99 -24.64
CA VAL A 299 20.60 8.84 -25.18
C VAL A 299 21.15 10.17 -25.69
N SER A 300 20.32 10.92 -26.43
CA SER A 300 20.68 12.23 -27.01
C SER A 300 20.00 13.37 -26.23
N PRO A 301 20.67 14.00 -25.26
CA PRO A 301 20.12 15.15 -24.54
C PRO A 301 20.24 16.44 -25.35
N SER A 302 19.38 17.42 -25.04
CA SER A 302 19.61 18.83 -25.33
C SER A 302 20.70 19.38 -24.39
N ILE A 303 21.67 20.08 -24.95
CA ILE A 303 22.79 20.68 -24.21
C ILE A 303 22.85 22.17 -24.54
N THR A 304 22.68 23.01 -23.53
CA THR A 304 22.83 24.47 -23.65
C THR A 304 23.79 24.97 -22.58
N GLN A 305 24.47 26.10 -22.82
CA GLN A 305 25.34 26.71 -21.82
C GLN A 305 25.00 28.18 -21.67
N THR A 306 24.86 28.64 -20.43
CA THR A 306 24.64 30.04 -20.09
C THR A 306 25.58 30.41 -18.95
N SER A 307 26.42 31.42 -19.18
CA SER A 307 27.50 31.78 -18.26
C SER A 307 28.39 30.56 -17.94
N SER A 308 28.58 30.24 -16.67
CA SER A 308 29.38 29.11 -16.19
C SER A 308 28.59 27.80 -16.04
N VAL A 309 27.33 27.74 -16.47
CA VAL A 309 26.44 26.60 -16.23
C VAL A 309 26.00 25.98 -17.56
N THR A 310 26.21 24.68 -17.69
CA THR A 310 25.71 23.84 -18.78
C THR A 310 24.47 23.08 -18.33
N TYR A 311 23.38 23.21 -19.08
CA TYR A 311 22.13 22.50 -18.87
C TYR A 311 22.07 21.29 -19.80
N VAL A 312 21.82 20.13 -19.21
CA VAL A 312 21.62 18.86 -19.92
C VAL A 312 20.19 18.42 -19.65
N SER A 313 19.42 18.14 -20.71
CA SER A 313 18.01 17.81 -20.59
C SER A 313 17.60 16.75 -21.61
N TYR A 314 16.95 15.68 -21.17
CA TYR A 314 16.47 14.58 -22.00
C TYR A 314 15.03 14.24 -21.65
N SER A 315 14.14 14.45 -22.61
CA SER A 315 12.75 14.00 -22.52
C SER A 315 12.65 12.55 -23.04
N PRO A 316 12.24 11.58 -22.20
CA PRO A 316 12.22 10.17 -22.58
C PRO A 316 11.38 9.88 -23.84
N SER A 317 11.97 9.16 -24.79
CA SER A 317 11.28 8.62 -25.95
C SER A 317 11.99 7.32 -26.40
N PRO A 318 11.39 6.13 -26.18
CA PRO A 318 10.08 5.89 -25.56
C PRO A 318 10.00 6.31 -24.07
N LEU A 319 8.79 6.33 -23.51
CA LEU A 319 8.56 6.57 -22.08
C LEU A 319 9.38 5.63 -21.20
N LEU A 320 9.67 6.06 -19.97
CA LEU A 320 10.34 5.24 -18.98
C LEU A 320 9.47 4.01 -18.64
N THR A 321 10.12 2.89 -18.32
CA THR A 321 9.43 1.62 -18.08
C THR A 321 8.63 1.65 -16.77
N SER A 322 7.35 1.27 -16.84
CA SER A 322 6.41 1.23 -15.69
C SER A 322 6.97 0.47 -14.50
N GLY A 323 6.91 1.08 -13.30
CA GLY A 323 7.33 0.47 -12.03
C GLY A 323 8.83 0.15 -11.91
N LYS A 324 9.66 0.55 -12.89
CA LYS A 324 11.06 0.14 -12.96
C LYS A 324 11.96 1.06 -12.13
N ALA A 325 12.91 0.47 -11.41
CA ALA A 325 14.07 1.19 -10.87
C ALA A 325 15.08 1.46 -12.01
N ILE A 326 15.42 2.73 -12.22
CA ILE A 326 16.31 3.19 -13.28
C ILE A 326 17.55 3.84 -12.66
N ASN A 327 18.71 3.54 -13.24
CA ASN A 327 19.92 4.31 -13.03
C ASN A 327 20.22 5.11 -14.30
N TRP A 328 20.56 6.38 -14.14
CA TRP A 328 21.08 7.20 -15.24
C TRP A 328 22.43 7.79 -14.88
N SER A 329 23.23 8.14 -15.88
CA SER A 329 24.56 8.69 -15.68
C SER A 329 24.86 9.81 -16.66
N VAL A 330 25.49 10.87 -16.16
CA VAL A 330 26.10 11.91 -17.00
C VAL A 330 27.62 11.75 -16.95
N ILE A 331 28.22 11.68 -18.13
CA ILE A 331 29.66 11.57 -18.33
C ILE A 331 30.12 12.80 -19.09
N PHE A 332 31.17 13.47 -18.60
CA PHE A 332 31.74 14.64 -19.28
C PHE A 332 33.22 14.77 -18.93
N SER A 333 33.98 15.51 -19.75
CA SER A 333 35.36 15.85 -19.48
C SER A 333 35.52 17.35 -19.24
N ASP A 334 36.54 17.73 -18.47
CA ASP A 334 37.01 19.11 -18.42
C ASP A 334 37.90 19.47 -19.62
N ASN A 335 38.20 20.76 -19.76
CA ASN A 335 39.11 21.29 -20.78
C ASN A 335 40.58 21.32 -20.34
N GLY A 336 40.93 20.56 -19.29
CA GLY A 336 42.31 20.46 -18.81
C GLY A 336 43.24 19.75 -19.79
N VAL A 337 44.55 19.88 -19.56
CA VAL A 337 45.58 19.15 -20.32
C VAL A 337 46.49 18.41 -19.34
N PRO A 338 46.36 17.07 -19.17
CA PRO A 338 45.35 16.20 -19.78
C PRO A 338 43.93 16.45 -19.26
N ALA A 339 42.92 16.17 -20.08
CA ALA A 339 41.52 16.29 -19.70
C ALA A 339 41.17 15.23 -18.65
N THR A 340 40.41 15.61 -17.62
CA THR A 340 39.87 14.67 -16.63
C THR A 340 38.41 14.37 -16.97
N SER A 341 38.02 13.09 -16.93
CA SER A 341 36.64 12.66 -17.15
C SER A 341 35.93 12.40 -15.83
N TYR A 342 34.68 12.84 -15.74
CA TYR A 342 33.80 12.72 -14.59
C TYR A 342 32.60 11.86 -15.00
N THR A 343 32.15 11.01 -14.09
CA THR A 343 30.93 10.22 -14.23
C THR A 343 30.12 10.38 -12.96
N ASN A 344 28.87 10.78 -13.10
CA ASN A 344 27.94 10.88 -11.99
C ASN A 344 26.74 9.99 -12.32
N THR A 345 26.31 9.16 -11.37
CA THR A 345 25.24 8.18 -11.54
C THR A 345 24.18 8.39 -10.48
N PHE A 346 22.92 8.39 -10.89
CA PHE A 346 21.78 8.68 -10.02
C PHE A 346 20.69 7.62 -10.18
N PRO A 347 20.24 6.99 -9.08
CA PRO A 347 19.10 6.07 -9.09
C PRO A 347 17.78 6.84 -8.98
N PHE A 348 16.69 6.29 -9.52
CA PHE A 348 15.31 6.67 -9.22
C PHE A 348 14.36 5.50 -9.54
N SER A 349 13.09 5.57 -9.13
CA SER A 349 12.06 4.59 -9.54
C SER A 349 10.86 5.25 -10.22
N VAL A 350 10.40 4.61 -11.30
CA VAL A 350 9.27 5.07 -12.12
C VAL A 350 7.94 4.67 -11.47
N LEU A 351 6.97 5.58 -11.46
CA LEU A 351 5.61 5.31 -11.01
C LEU A 351 4.94 4.24 -11.91
N PRO A 352 4.27 3.22 -11.34
CA PRO A 352 3.50 2.26 -12.14
C PRO A 352 2.38 2.93 -12.94
N PHE A 353 2.33 2.70 -14.24
CA PHE A 353 1.26 3.20 -15.11
C PHE A 353 0.67 2.10 -15.99
N SER A 354 -0.58 2.33 -16.42
CA SER A 354 -1.34 1.43 -17.29
C SER A 354 -1.56 2.07 -18.67
N PRO A 355 -1.09 1.48 -19.78
CA PRO A 355 -1.48 1.93 -21.11
C PRO A 355 -2.95 1.53 -21.37
N ILE A 356 -3.77 2.48 -21.84
CA ILE A 356 -5.14 2.17 -22.26
C ILE A 356 -5.11 1.56 -23.67
N PRO A 357 -5.71 0.38 -23.90
CA PRO A 357 -5.77 -0.24 -25.21
C PRO A 357 -6.37 0.68 -26.29
N THR A 358 -5.68 0.81 -27.42
CA THR A 358 -6.09 1.71 -28.53
C THR A 358 -7.42 1.31 -29.19
N ASN A 359 -7.90 0.09 -28.98
CA ASN A 359 -9.21 -0.37 -29.42
C ASN A 359 -10.37 0.12 -28.53
N PHE A 360 -10.10 0.72 -27.36
CA PHE A 360 -11.13 1.39 -26.55
C PHE A 360 -11.45 2.79 -27.09
N ALA A 361 -10.56 3.38 -27.91
CA ALA A 361 -10.72 4.71 -28.46
C ALA A 361 -11.89 4.77 -29.47
N LEU A 362 -12.93 5.53 -29.12
CA LEU A 362 -14.06 5.84 -29.98
C LEU A 362 -13.83 7.12 -30.79
N ALA A 363 -14.41 7.18 -31.99
CA ALA A 363 -14.43 8.39 -32.80
C ALA A 363 -15.48 9.39 -32.29
N ALA A 364 -15.32 10.67 -32.60
CA ALA A 364 -16.29 11.71 -32.23
C ALA A 364 -17.72 11.41 -32.70
N SER A 365 -17.89 10.77 -33.86
CA SER A 365 -19.21 10.37 -34.39
C SER A 365 -19.92 9.30 -33.56
N ALA A 366 -19.20 8.63 -32.66
CA ALA A 366 -19.76 7.67 -31.71
C ALA A 366 -20.22 8.34 -30.40
N ILE A 367 -19.97 9.64 -30.20
CA ILE A 367 -20.27 10.36 -28.97
C ILE A 367 -21.30 11.47 -29.25
N ASP A 368 -22.25 11.64 -28.35
CA ASP A 368 -23.18 12.78 -28.39
C ASP A 368 -22.52 13.98 -27.70
N LEU A 369 -21.75 14.76 -28.47
CA LEU A 369 -21.01 15.91 -27.98
C LEU A 369 -21.90 17.04 -27.42
N THR A 370 -23.23 16.96 -27.61
CA THR A 370 -24.18 17.92 -27.03
C THR A 370 -24.55 17.60 -25.58
N LYS A 371 -24.07 16.46 -25.04
CA LYS A 371 -24.36 15.98 -23.69
C LYS A 371 -23.09 15.84 -22.85
N PRO A 372 -22.48 16.97 -22.40
CA PRO A 372 -21.33 16.93 -21.49
C PRO A 372 -21.70 16.38 -20.10
N GLY A 373 -20.72 15.88 -19.36
CA GLY A 373 -20.90 15.40 -17.98
C GLY A 373 -20.97 13.88 -17.83
N PHE A 374 -21.78 13.43 -16.88
CA PHE A 374 -21.76 12.06 -16.35
C PHE A 374 -23.15 11.43 -16.29
N ARG A 375 -23.22 10.09 -16.27
CA ARG A 375 -24.38 9.37 -15.75
C ARG A 375 -24.02 8.82 -14.38
N VAL A 376 -24.86 9.03 -13.37
CA VAL A 376 -24.58 8.64 -12.00
C VAL A 376 -25.68 7.74 -11.47
N LYS A 377 -25.33 6.67 -10.77
CA LYS A 377 -26.27 5.75 -10.11
C LYS A 377 -25.95 5.72 -8.62
N PRO A 378 -26.70 6.49 -7.81
CA PRO A 378 -26.57 6.41 -6.37
C PRO A 378 -27.29 5.19 -5.81
N TYR A 379 -26.70 4.57 -4.81
CA TYR A 379 -27.31 3.49 -4.06
C TYR A 379 -27.00 3.67 -2.58
N GLN A 380 -28.00 3.47 -1.73
CA GLN A 380 -27.80 3.42 -0.28
C GLN A 380 -28.64 2.28 0.28
N THR A 381 -28.11 1.57 1.28
CA THR A 381 -28.84 0.53 2.02
C THR A 381 -28.99 0.92 3.49
N ALA A 382 -30.00 0.36 4.15
CA ALA A 382 -30.22 0.60 5.58
C ALA A 382 -29.18 -0.10 6.47
N GLU A 383 -28.63 -1.23 6.01
CA GLU A 383 -27.64 -2.01 6.74
C GLU A 383 -26.23 -1.76 6.20
N ALA A 384 -25.27 -1.81 7.13
CA ALA A 384 -23.85 -1.67 6.84
C ALA A 384 -23.25 -2.96 6.30
N ASN A 385 -22.14 -2.82 5.57
CA ASN A 385 -21.38 -3.98 5.14
C ASN A 385 -20.79 -4.70 6.37
N PRO A 386 -21.16 -5.97 6.62
CA PRO A 386 -20.69 -6.70 7.80
C PRO A 386 -19.18 -6.98 7.81
N VAL A 387 -18.49 -6.79 6.67
CA VAL A 387 -17.04 -7.04 6.54
C VAL A 387 -16.20 -5.77 6.35
N GLY A 388 -16.76 -4.58 6.60
CA GLY A 388 -16.07 -3.28 6.39
C GLY A 388 -16.22 -2.75 4.96
N ASN A 389 -15.38 -1.81 4.52
CA ASN A 389 -15.43 -1.32 3.12
C ASN A 389 -15.00 -2.41 2.12
N SER A 390 -15.71 -2.53 0.99
CA SER A 390 -15.29 -3.45 -0.07
C SER A 390 -15.93 -3.12 -1.42
N LEU A 391 -15.09 -2.85 -2.42
CA LEU A 391 -15.57 -2.59 -3.79
C LEU A 391 -16.35 -3.77 -4.39
N ALA A 392 -16.06 -5.00 -3.96
CA ALA A 392 -16.84 -6.17 -4.36
C ALA A 392 -18.27 -6.10 -3.79
N TRP A 393 -18.39 -5.71 -2.52
CA TRP A 393 -19.70 -5.50 -1.89
C TRP A 393 -20.43 -4.30 -2.51
N THR A 394 -19.74 -3.21 -2.85
CA THR A 394 -20.32 -2.06 -3.55
C THR A 394 -21.00 -2.47 -4.87
N GLU A 395 -20.36 -3.36 -5.64
CA GLU A 395 -20.93 -3.88 -6.90
C GLU A 395 -22.22 -4.67 -6.65
N GLU A 396 -22.22 -5.51 -5.61
CA GLU A 396 -23.37 -6.31 -5.20
C GLU A 396 -24.50 -5.43 -4.64
N GLN A 397 -24.15 -4.35 -3.94
CA GLN A 397 -25.09 -3.35 -3.44
C GLN A 397 -25.78 -2.65 -4.62
N LEU A 398 -25.02 -2.22 -5.64
CA LEU A 398 -25.57 -1.64 -6.88
C LEU A 398 -26.47 -2.61 -7.66
N ASP A 399 -26.28 -3.92 -7.49
CA ASP A 399 -27.13 -4.98 -8.03
C ASP A 399 -28.37 -5.27 -7.15
N GLY A 400 -28.45 -4.68 -5.96
CA GLY A 400 -29.54 -4.83 -5.00
C GLY A 400 -29.51 -6.13 -4.19
N LEU A 401 -28.33 -6.75 -4.07
CA LEU A 401 -28.16 -7.97 -3.28
C LEU A 401 -28.14 -7.72 -1.77
N HIS A 402 -27.93 -6.47 -1.36
CA HIS A 402 -27.78 -6.05 0.05
C HIS A 402 -28.95 -5.22 0.58
N GLY A 403 -30.13 -5.37 -0.03
CA GLY A 403 -31.36 -4.69 0.37
C GLY A 403 -31.84 -3.63 -0.63
N PRO A 404 -33.00 -2.99 -0.36
CA PRO A 404 -33.57 -1.99 -1.27
C PRO A 404 -32.74 -0.70 -1.28
N ASN A 405 -32.66 -0.06 -2.45
CA ASN A 405 -32.07 1.27 -2.58
C ASN A 405 -32.94 2.32 -1.86
N ILE A 406 -32.40 2.98 -0.85
CA ILE A 406 -33.06 4.08 -0.12
C ILE A 406 -32.62 5.48 -0.58
N ALA A 407 -31.69 5.58 -1.54
CA ALA A 407 -31.29 6.86 -2.12
C ALA A 407 -32.43 7.51 -2.93
N ASP A 408 -32.42 8.84 -3.03
CA ASP A 408 -33.38 9.56 -3.87
C ASP A 408 -33.07 9.38 -5.36
N THR A 409 -33.75 8.42 -5.99
CA THR A 409 -33.62 8.17 -7.42
C THR A 409 -34.61 8.98 -8.27
N THR A 410 -35.15 10.08 -7.76
CA THR A 410 -36.08 10.93 -8.52
C THR A 410 -35.41 11.45 -9.80
N GLY A 411 -36.01 11.10 -10.95
CA GLY A 411 -35.47 11.46 -12.26
C GLY A 411 -34.48 10.44 -12.86
N ALA A 412 -34.20 9.33 -12.16
CA ALA A 412 -33.39 8.25 -12.69
C ALA A 412 -34.11 7.49 -13.81
N ASP A 413 -33.34 6.92 -14.74
CA ASP A 413 -33.87 6.02 -15.77
C ASP A 413 -34.26 4.64 -15.19
N ALA A 414 -34.78 3.75 -16.04
CA ALA A 414 -35.19 2.40 -15.63
C ALA A 414 -34.04 1.53 -15.08
N ASN A 415 -32.79 1.93 -15.25
CA ASN A 415 -31.61 1.24 -14.72
C ASN A 415 -31.03 1.96 -13.48
N GLY A 416 -31.68 3.02 -13.00
CA GLY A 416 -31.25 3.80 -11.83
C GLY A 416 -30.25 4.92 -12.11
N TYR A 417 -30.00 5.27 -13.38
CA TYR A 417 -29.05 6.35 -13.70
C TYR A 417 -29.72 7.72 -13.82
N LEU A 418 -29.13 8.70 -13.15
CA LEU A 418 -29.38 10.13 -13.30
C LEU A 418 -28.39 10.73 -14.31
N ASP A 419 -28.86 11.70 -15.10
CA ASP A 419 -27.97 12.53 -15.91
C ASP A 419 -27.41 13.67 -15.03
N TYR A 420 -26.09 13.73 -14.88
CA TYR A 420 -25.42 14.70 -14.03
C TYR A 420 -24.49 15.61 -14.86
N THR A 421 -24.79 16.91 -14.88
CA THR A 421 -24.04 17.90 -15.67
C THR A 421 -23.02 18.70 -14.85
N GLY A 422 -23.01 18.52 -13.53
CA GLY A 422 -22.05 19.16 -12.64
C GLY A 422 -20.65 18.55 -12.74
N LEU A 423 -19.82 18.88 -11.76
CA LEU A 423 -18.49 18.30 -11.58
C LEU A 423 -18.56 17.24 -10.48
N ILE A 424 -17.74 16.21 -10.57
CA ILE A 424 -17.57 15.26 -9.46
C ILE A 424 -16.75 15.99 -8.39
N ASN A 425 -17.47 16.68 -7.50
CA ASN A 425 -16.97 17.50 -6.41
C ASN A 425 -18.01 17.45 -5.28
N PHE A 426 -18.00 16.34 -4.53
CA PHE A 426 -19.07 15.98 -3.61
C PHE A 426 -18.58 15.93 -2.17
N GLU A 427 -19.39 16.45 -1.27
CA GLU A 427 -19.17 16.42 0.18
C GLU A 427 -20.50 16.22 0.93
N ILE A 428 -20.43 15.60 2.11
CA ILE A 428 -21.61 15.35 2.97
C ILE A 428 -22.27 16.64 3.49
N ASN A 429 -21.46 17.69 3.69
CA ASN A 429 -21.90 19.02 4.14
C ASN A 429 -21.49 20.04 3.07
N ALA A 430 -22.40 20.35 2.14
CA ALA A 430 -22.17 21.35 1.08
C ALA A 430 -22.15 22.81 1.60
N ASP A 431 -21.67 23.05 2.82
CA ASP A 431 -21.70 24.38 3.47
C ASP A 431 -20.46 25.23 3.17
N GLY A 432 -19.48 24.69 2.44
CA GLY A 432 -18.27 25.39 2.01
C GLY A 432 -17.30 25.71 3.15
N THR A 433 -17.39 25.00 4.29
CA THR A 433 -16.53 25.22 5.46
C THR A 433 -15.61 24.03 5.80
N THR A 434 -15.67 22.94 5.05
CA THR A 434 -14.81 21.76 5.25
C THR A 434 -13.41 21.99 4.66
N THR A 435 -12.39 21.65 5.45
CA THR A 435 -10.97 21.99 5.24
C THR A 435 -10.19 20.94 4.43
N ASN A 436 -10.84 19.90 3.91
CA ASN A 436 -10.15 18.71 3.35
C ASN A 436 -10.42 18.47 1.85
N ALA A 437 -11.22 19.33 1.20
CA ALA A 437 -11.50 19.27 -0.24
C ALA A 437 -10.46 20.11 -1.02
N ASN A 438 -10.07 19.64 -2.21
CA ASN A 438 -9.14 20.39 -3.07
C ASN A 438 -9.84 21.49 -3.86
N PHE A 439 -11.16 21.38 -4.04
CA PHE A 439 -11.95 22.34 -4.80
C PHE A 439 -13.17 22.80 -4.01
N GLY A 440 -13.54 24.07 -4.15
CA GLY A 440 -14.79 24.60 -3.58
C GLY A 440 -15.50 25.54 -4.56
N PRO A 441 -16.82 25.72 -4.42
CA PRO A 441 -17.71 25.08 -3.45
C PRO A 441 -18.14 23.66 -3.86
N ASP A 442 -18.42 22.82 -2.87
CA ASP A 442 -18.86 21.43 -3.04
C ASP A 442 -20.36 21.30 -3.29
N ALA A 443 -20.74 20.20 -3.94
CA ALA A 443 -22.12 19.78 -4.10
C ALA A 443 -22.46 18.62 -3.16
N LEU A 444 -23.73 18.45 -2.82
CA LEU A 444 -24.18 17.20 -2.20
C LEU A 444 -24.08 16.05 -3.20
N PHE A 445 -23.89 14.83 -2.68
CA PHE A 445 -23.93 13.63 -3.50
C PHE A 445 -25.28 13.49 -4.22
N PRO A 446 -25.30 13.05 -5.50
CA PRO A 446 -26.54 12.68 -6.18
C PRO A 446 -27.28 11.61 -5.39
N GLY A 447 -28.59 11.75 -5.21
CA GLY A 447 -29.39 10.83 -4.38
C GLY A 447 -29.63 11.32 -2.94
N GLN A 448 -29.12 12.50 -2.57
CA GLN A 448 -29.33 13.12 -1.26
C GLN A 448 -30.32 14.30 -1.32
N THR A 449 -31.23 14.40 -0.33
CA THR A 449 -32.22 15.50 -0.23
C THR A 449 -31.95 16.48 0.92
N ALA A 450 -31.10 16.13 1.88
CA ALA A 450 -30.65 16.99 2.99
C ALA A 450 -29.32 16.49 3.58
N PRO A 451 -28.53 17.34 4.27
CA PRO A 451 -27.36 16.89 5.03
C PRO A 451 -27.75 15.78 6.02
N GLY A 452 -27.01 14.68 6.04
CA GLY A 452 -27.28 13.48 6.85
C GLY A 452 -26.24 12.39 6.58
N PRO A 453 -26.15 11.34 7.43
CA PRO A 453 -25.11 10.32 7.31
C PRO A 453 -25.19 9.61 5.95
N TYR A 454 -24.07 9.60 5.22
CA TYR A 454 -23.93 8.95 3.91
C TYR A 454 -23.36 7.53 4.05
N ASP A 455 -23.42 6.97 5.25
CA ASP A 455 -23.01 5.62 5.56
C ASP A 455 -23.75 4.62 4.66
N ASN A 456 -23.08 3.53 4.33
CA ASN A 456 -23.59 2.42 3.53
C ASN A 456 -24.03 2.86 2.12
N SER A 457 -23.27 3.76 1.51
CA SER A 457 -23.61 4.32 0.20
C SER A 457 -22.61 3.92 -0.87
N ALA A 458 -23.11 3.82 -2.10
CA ALA A 458 -22.35 3.60 -3.30
C ALA A 458 -22.72 4.64 -4.37
N LEU A 459 -21.74 4.96 -5.21
CA LEU A 459 -21.95 5.76 -6.40
C LEU A 459 -21.22 5.15 -7.58
N GLU A 460 -21.95 4.89 -8.66
CA GLU A 460 -21.36 4.57 -9.96
C GLU A 460 -21.46 5.76 -10.90
N VAL A 461 -20.34 6.20 -11.46
CA VAL A 461 -20.23 7.31 -12.39
C VAL A 461 -19.71 6.81 -13.74
N LEU A 462 -20.48 7.04 -14.81
CA LEU A 462 -20.17 6.63 -16.17
C LEU A 462 -19.95 7.85 -17.08
N THR A 463 -18.90 7.83 -17.88
CA THR A 463 -18.64 8.90 -18.86
C THR A 463 -17.75 8.45 -20.02
N TYR A 464 -17.63 9.31 -21.03
CA TYR A 464 -16.66 9.21 -22.12
C TYR A 464 -15.71 10.41 -22.03
N LEU A 465 -14.43 10.14 -21.79
CA LEU A 465 -13.39 11.17 -21.67
C LEU A 465 -12.73 11.44 -23.02
N GLU A 466 -12.62 12.72 -23.40
CA GLU A 466 -11.87 13.15 -24.59
C GLU A 466 -10.38 13.23 -24.27
N LEU A 467 -9.61 12.27 -24.80
CA LEU A 467 -8.19 12.12 -24.52
C LEU A 467 -7.35 12.23 -25.79
N THR A 468 -6.17 12.80 -25.67
CA THR A 468 -5.15 12.92 -26.72
C THR A 468 -3.98 11.98 -26.42
N ASN A 469 -3.07 11.83 -27.38
CA ASN A 469 -1.84 11.08 -27.15
C ASN A 469 -1.03 11.71 -26.01
N GLY A 470 -0.71 10.93 -24.97
CA GLY A 470 0.10 11.44 -23.86
C GLY A 470 -0.02 10.64 -22.56
N VAL A 471 0.65 11.15 -21.54
CA VAL A 471 0.60 10.66 -20.16
C VAL A 471 -0.42 11.47 -19.38
N TYR A 472 -1.38 10.79 -18.77
CA TYR A 472 -2.39 11.39 -17.92
C TYR A 472 -2.09 11.09 -16.46
N ARG A 473 -2.16 12.13 -15.64
CA ARG A 473 -2.14 12.05 -14.17
C ARG A 473 -3.54 12.43 -13.72
N MET A 474 -4.20 11.49 -13.07
CA MET A 474 -5.58 11.64 -12.64
C MET A 474 -5.66 11.27 -11.16
N VAL A 475 -6.51 11.96 -10.44
CA VAL A 475 -6.62 11.84 -9.00
C VAL A 475 -8.09 11.66 -8.66
N VAL A 476 -8.34 10.71 -7.76
CA VAL A 476 -9.59 10.65 -7.02
C VAL A 476 -9.26 11.01 -5.58
N ASN A 477 -9.88 12.08 -5.09
CA ASN A 477 -9.88 12.42 -3.68
C ASN A 477 -11.12 11.77 -3.07
N SER A 478 -10.96 10.92 -2.06
CA SER A 478 -12.08 10.13 -1.52
C SER A 478 -11.90 9.72 -0.08
N ASP A 479 -13.00 9.73 0.69
CA ASP A 479 -13.08 9.28 2.08
C ASP A 479 -12.92 7.76 2.23
N ASP A 480 -13.35 6.97 1.24
CA ASP A 480 -13.36 5.51 1.35
C ASP A 480 -12.96 4.86 0.01
N GLY A 481 -13.50 3.67 -0.29
CA GLY A 481 -13.18 2.90 -1.47
C GLY A 481 -13.56 3.60 -2.77
N PHE A 482 -12.70 3.49 -3.78
CA PHE A 482 -13.03 3.87 -5.15
C PHE A 482 -12.30 3.00 -6.17
N ARG A 483 -12.84 2.91 -7.40
CA ARG A 483 -12.15 2.32 -8.56
C ARG A 483 -12.47 3.10 -9.82
N VAL A 484 -11.42 3.59 -10.49
CA VAL A 484 -11.48 4.13 -11.85
C VAL A 484 -11.03 3.07 -12.84
N SER A 485 -11.87 2.79 -13.84
CA SER A 485 -11.57 1.80 -14.88
C SER A 485 -11.96 2.30 -16.28
N SER A 486 -11.34 1.71 -17.31
CA SER A 486 -11.67 1.97 -18.72
C SER A 486 -11.87 0.68 -19.50
N ALA A 487 -12.78 0.70 -20.47
CA ALA A 487 -13.13 -0.49 -21.27
C ALA A 487 -13.73 -0.09 -22.62
N LEU A 488 -14.34 -1.06 -23.32
CA LEU A 488 -15.10 -0.82 -24.56
C LEU A 488 -16.44 -0.10 -24.30
N ASP A 489 -17.02 -0.25 -23.12
CA ASP A 489 -18.25 0.41 -22.66
C ASP A 489 -18.04 0.84 -21.21
N PRO A 490 -18.59 1.98 -20.74
CA PRO A 490 -18.33 2.41 -19.38
C PRO A 490 -18.98 1.48 -18.34
N LYS A 491 -19.92 0.59 -18.71
CA LYS A 491 -20.52 -0.38 -17.78
C LYS A 491 -19.73 -1.68 -17.61
N ASP A 492 -18.64 -1.86 -18.34
CA ASP A 492 -17.85 -3.10 -18.31
C ASP A 492 -17.10 -3.23 -16.97
N ARG A 493 -17.51 -4.19 -16.14
CA ARG A 493 -16.92 -4.46 -14.82
C ARG A 493 -15.56 -5.15 -14.89
N ALA A 494 -15.15 -5.60 -16.07
CA ALA A 494 -13.82 -6.17 -16.33
C ALA A 494 -12.93 -5.18 -17.12
N GLY A 495 -13.19 -3.88 -16.98
CA GLY A 495 -12.31 -2.84 -17.49
C GLY A 495 -10.90 -2.90 -16.90
N ILE A 496 -9.94 -2.29 -17.58
CA ILE A 496 -8.60 -2.09 -17.00
C ILE A 496 -8.75 -1.14 -15.82
N VAL A 497 -8.30 -1.56 -14.63
CA VAL A 497 -8.23 -0.69 -13.45
C VAL A 497 -7.08 0.29 -13.65
N LEU A 498 -7.38 1.57 -13.52
CA LEU A 498 -6.42 2.66 -13.69
C LEU A 498 -5.99 3.23 -12.35
N GLY A 499 -6.93 3.35 -11.40
CA GLY A 499 -6.67 3.76 -10.02
C GLY A 499 -7.71 3.15 -9.10
N GLU A 500 -7.30 2.77 -7.90
CA GLU A 500 -8.15 2.07 -6.93
C GLU A 500 -7.67 2.29 -5.49
N PHE A 501 -8.63 2.32 -4.58
CA PHE A 501 -8.44 2.09 -3.15
C PHE A 501 -9.57 1.18 -2.67
N ASP A 502 -9.22 0.09 -2.00
CA ASP A 502 -10.14 -0.96 -1.53
C ASP A 502 -9.54 -1.56 -0.24
N ASP A 503 -9.89 -0.98 0.91
CA ASP A 503 -9.40 -1.38 2.22
C ASP A 503 -10.59 -1.51 3.19
N PRO A 504 -10.80 -2.68 3.84
CA PRO A 504 -11.88 -2.87 4.80
C PRO A 504 -11.95 -1.84 5.93
N ALA A 505 -10.81 -1.27 6.33
CA ALA A 505 -10.75 -0.25 7.36
C ALA A 505 -11.26 1.13 6.89
N GLY A 506 -11.40 1.34 5.58
CA GLY A 506 -11.68 2.66 5.01
C GLY A 506 -10.53 3.65 5.14
N ARG A 507 -10.79 4.92 4.86
CA ARG A 507 -9.85 6.01 5.15
C ARG A 507 -10.59 7.30 5.49
N GLY A 508 -9.83 8.41 5.57
CA GLY A 508 -10.40 9.74 5.51
C GLY A 508 -10.20 10.34 4.12
N VAL A 509 -10.89 11.44 3.80
CA VAL A 509 -10.78 12.17 2.52
C VAL A 509 -9.31 12.38 2.13
N ALA A 510 -8.87 11.68 1.08
CA ALA A 510 -7.48 11.70 0.66
C ALA A 510 -7.29 11.48 -0.86
N ASP A 511 -6.25 12.10 -1.41
CA ASP A 511 -5.86 11.99 -2.81
C ASP A 511 -5.27 10.61 -3.14
N SER A 512 -5.71 10.03 -4.25
CA SER A 512 -5.11 8.86 -4.87
C SER A 512 -4.74 9.17 -6.31
N LEU A 513 -3.46 9.52 -6.53
CA LEU A 513 -2.90 9.75 -7.86
C LEU A 513 -2.66 8.43 -8.58
N PHE A 514 -3.10 8.37 -9.83
CA PHE A 514 -2.77 7.28 -10.75
C PHE A 514 -2.41 7.82 -12.14
N ILE A 515 -1.55 7.07 -12.83
CA ILE A 515 -1.05 7.44 -14.15
C ILE A 515 -1.44 6.41 -15.19
N PHE A 516 -1.87 6.89 -16.35
CA PHE A 516 -2.14 6.05 -17.51
C PHE A 516 -1.65 6.70 -18.80
N VAL A 517 -1.43 5.89 -19.82
CA VAL A 517 -0.92 6.34 -21.12
C VAL A 517 -1.96 6.13 -22.19
N VAL A 518 -2.14 7.15 -23.02
CA VAL A 518 -3.02 7.12 -24.19
C VAL A 518 -2.16 7.17 -25.44
N GLU A 519 -2.18 6.09 -26.22
CA GLU A 519 -1.39 5.98 -27.46
C GLU A 519 -2.16 6.44 -28.71
N LYS A 520 -3.46 6.69 -28.56
CA LYS A 520 -4.34 7.11 -29.65
C LYS A 520 -5.36 8.12 -29.15
N ALA A 521 -5.37 9.32 -29.71
CA ALA A 521 -6.41 10.29 -29.42
C ALA A 521 -7.82 9.75 -29.74
N GLY A 522 -8.79 10.04 -28.90
CA GLY A 522 -10.17 9.58 -29.04
C GLY A 522 -10.99 9.77 -27.78
N TYR A 523 -12.19 9.20 -27.78
CA TYR A 523 -13.10 9.20 -26.65
C TYR A 523 -13.08 7.85 -25.97
N TYR A 524 -12.75 7.82 -24.69
CA TYR A 524 -12.57 6.59 -23.94
C TYR A 524 -13.68 6.43 -22.90
N PRO A 525 -14.34 5.27 -22.85
CA PRO A 525 -15.27 4.95 -21.77
C PRO A 525 -14.54 4.86 -20.44
N PHE A 526 -15.07 5.53 -19.43
CA PHE A 526 -14.58 5.49 -18.06
C PHE A 526 -15.72 5.22 -17.09
N ARG A 527 -15.36 4.50 -16.02
CA ARG A 527 -16.21 4.19 -14.88
C ARG A 527 -15.48 4.54 -13.60
N LEU A 528 -16.10 5.35 -12.75
CA LEU A 528 -15.69 5.57 -11.37
C LEU A 528 -16.74 4.92 -10.47
N LEU A 529 -16.31 3.91 -9.72
CA LEU A 529 -17.07 3.31 -8.61
C LEU A 529 -16.57 3.94 -7.31
N TRP A 530 -17.47 4.21 -6.38
CA TRP A 530 -17.16 4.76 -5.06
C TRP A 530 -18.08 4.16 -4.00
N GLU A 531 -17.57 4.03 -2.78
CA GLU A 531 -18.31 3.61 -1.60
C GLU A 531 -18.00 4.47 -0.37
N ASN A 532 -18.91 4.42 0.60
CA ASN A 532 -18.74 4.98 1.94
C ASN A 532 -19.31 4.01 2.98
N GLY A 533 -18.45 3.51 3.86
CA GLY A 533 -18.80 2.58 4.91
C GLY A 533 -19.37 3.29 6.14
N GLY A 534 -18.80 4.44 6.51
CA GLY A 534 -19.38 5.31 7.53
C GLY A 534 -18.51 6.48 7.95
N GLY A 535 -19.12 7.46 8.63
CA GLY A 535 -18.40 8.63 9.15
C GLY A 535 -18.52 9.86 8.24
N GLY A 536 -17.41 10.29 7.64
CA GLY A 536 -17.42 11.35 6.64
C GLY A 536 -18.01 10.88 5.31
N ALA A 537 -17.99 11.74 4.29
CA ALA A 537 -18.08 11.32 2.89
C ALA A 537 -17.62 12.48 1.98
N GLY A 538 -16.60 12.20 1.16
CA GLY A 538 -16.06 13.13 0.17
C GLY A 538 -15.66 12.40 -1.12
N LEU A 539 -15.88 13.04 -2.27
CA LEU A 539 -15.49 12.51 -3.58
C LEU A 539 -15.21 13.63 -4.59
N GLU A 540 -13.97 13.72 -5.05
CA GLU A 540 -13.57 14.57 -6.18
C GLU A 540 -12.87 13.76 -7.27
N TRP A 541 -13.05 14.14 -8.53
CA TRP A 541 -12.35 13.51 -9.66
C TRP A 541 -11.74 14.54 -10.61
N PHE A 542 -10.41 14.58 -10.67
CA PHE A 542 -9.67 15.63 -11.37
C PHE A 542 -8.42 15.13 -12.09
N THR A 543 -7.93 15.94 -13.03
CA THR A 543 -6.59 15.79 -13.61
C THR A 543 -5.58 16.66 -12.90
N GLN A 544 -4.33 16.21 -12.92
CA GLN A 544 -3.17 16.94 -12.42
C GLN A 544 -2.13 17.08 -13.53
N ASN A 545 -1.37 18.18 -13.59
CA ASN A 545 -0.22 18.26 -14.49
C ASN A 545 1.09 17.92 -13.76
N VAL A 546 2.21 17.97 -14.50
CA VAL A 546 3.56 17.70 -13.95
C VAL A 546 4.00 18.69 -12.87
N PHE A 547 3.32 19.84 -12.75
CA PHE A 547 3.61 20.90 -11.80
C PHE A 547 2.60 20.93 -10.65
N GLY A 548 1.82 19.86 -10.47
CA GLY A 548 0.86 19.76 -9.38
C GLY A 548 -0.46 20.50 -9.61
N ARG A 549 -0.61 21.30 -10.67
CA ARG A 549 -1.86 22.03 -10.94
C ARG A 549 -3.00 21.07 -11.21
N ARG A 550 -4.17 21.37 -10.65
CA ARG A 550 -5.34 20.49 -10.67
C ARG A 550 -6.50 21.08 -11.46
N ALA A 551 -7.32 20.22 -12.06
CA ALA A 551 -8.59 20.63 -12.66
C ALA A 551 -9.60 19.50 -12.61
N LEU A 552 -10.77 19.76 -12.03
CA LEU A 552 -11.91 18.85 -12.06
C LEU A 552 -12.21 18.40 -13.49
N VAL A 553 -12.47 17.10 -13.66
CA VAL A 553 -12.92 16.54 -14.93
C VAL A 553 -14.19 17.26 -15.36
N ASN A 554 -14.28 17.63 -16.64
CA ASN A 554 -15.34 18.41 -17.25
C ASN A 554 -15.42 19.91 -16.86
N SER A 555 -14.43 20.43 -16.13
CA SER A 555 -14.41 21.86 -15.73
C SER A 555 -14.21 22.81 -16.91
N ALA A 556 -14.96 23.90 -16.93
CA ALA A 556 -14.82 24.99 -17.91
C ALA A 556 -13.77 26.03 -17.51
N THR A 557 -13.43 26.13 -16.22
CA THR A 557 -12.57 27.20 -15.67
C THR A 557 -11.09 26.96 -15.99
N ASN A 558 -10.66 25.69 -16.04
CA ASN A 558 -9.29 25.28 -16.37
C ASN A 558 -9.26 24.39 -17.63
N GLY A 559 -10.03 24.75 -18.67
CA GLY A 559 -10.30 23.88 -19.83
C GLY A 559 -9.10 23.42 -20.67
N THR A 560 -7.90 23.96 -20.44
CA THR A 560 -6.64 23.45 -21.05
C THR A 560 -6.02 22.29 -20.27
N LEU A 561 -6.34 22.15 -18.98
CA LEU A 561 -5.90 21.07 -18.09
C LEU A 561 -7.02 20.06 -17.84
N ALA A 562 -8.28 20.53 -17.75
CA ALA A 562 -9.44 19.69 -17.53
C ALA A 562 -9.68 18.78 -18.74
N VAL A 563 -9.91 17.50 -18.46
CA VAL A 563 -10.38 16.54 -19.47
C VAL A 563 -11.88 16.71 -19.64
N LYS A 564 -12.34 16.84 -20.89
CA LYS A 564 -13.78 16.93 -21.17
C LYS A 564 -14.45 15.57 -21.02
N ALA A 565 -15.67 15.58 -20.50
CA ALA A 565 -16.45 14.39 -20.23
C ALA A 565 -17.81 14.48 -20.94
N TYR A 566 -18.32 13.36 -21.44
CA TYR A 566 -19.60 13.27 -22.12
C TYR A 566 -20.40 12.09 -21.58
N ARG A 567 -21.68 12.28 -21.26
CA ARG A 567 -22.51 11.26 -20.61
C ARG A 567 -23.21 10.31 -21.57
N SER A 568 -23.06 10.53 -22.88
CA SER A 568 -23.79 9.79 -23.90
C SER A 568 -22.89 9.47 -25.09
N GLY A 569 -22.84 8.19 -25.47
CA GLY A 569 -22.03 7.69 -26.57
C GLY A 569 -22.45 6.28 -26.98
N LEU A 570 -21.67 5.68 -27.87
CA LEU A 570 -21.91 4.36 -28.43
C LEU A 570 -21.89 3.29 -27.34
N SER A 571 -23.04 2.67 -27.13
CA SER A 571 -23.19 1.49 -26.27
C SER A 571 -22.59 0.26 -26.95
N GLN A 572 -21.76 -0.49 -26.22
CA GLN A 572 -21.22 -1.79 -26.63
C GLN A 572 -21.63 -2.89 -25.65
N PRO A 573 -21.78 -4.16 -26.09
CA PRO A 573 -21.94 -5.27 -25.16
C PRO A 573 -20.75 -5.33 -24.21
N TYR A 574 -21.03 -5.62 -22.94
CA TYR A 574 -20.05 -5.46 -21.87
C TYR A 574 -20.10 -6.64 -20.90
N ILE A 575 -19.01 -6.83 -20.17
CA ILE A 575 -18.96 -7.82 -19.09
C ILE A 575 -19.64 -7.24 -17.86
N SER A 576 -20.75 -7.85 -17.44
CA SER A 576 -21.47 -7.49 -16.22
C SER A 576 -21.04 -8.30 -15.00
N ARG A 577 -20.32 -9.41 -15.19
CA ARG A 577 -19.70 -10.19 -14.11
C ARG A 577 -18.53 -11.01 -14.65
N PHE A 578 -17.43 -11.04 -13.89
CA PHE A 578 -16.31 -11.94 -14.14
C PHE A 578 -15.88 -12.58 -12.82
N VAL A 579 -15.92 -13.91 -12.76
CA VAL A 579 -15.45 -14.68 -11.61
C VAL A 579 -14.45 -15.72 -12.11
N SER A 580 -13.35 -15.88 -11.39
CA SER A 580 -12.34 -16.89 -11.67
C SER A 580 -12.03 -17.69 -10.42
N SER A 581 -11.51 -18.90 -10.61
CA SER A 581 -11.12 -19.81 -9.55
C SER A 581 -9.98 -20.71 -10.03
N LEU A 582 -9.43 -21.51 -9.12
CA LEU A 582 -8.49 -22.58 -9.46
C LEU A 582 -9.10 -23.69 -10.35
N SER A 583 -10.42 -23.70 -10.57
CA SER A 583 -11.13 -24.67 -11.43
C SER A 583 -11.57 -24.10 -12.78
N GLY A 584 -11.30 -22.82 -13.08
CA GLY A 584 -11.72 -22.16 -14.32
C GLY A 584 -12.39 -20.81 -14.09
N PHE A 585 -13.29 -20.41 -14.99
CA PHE A 585 -13.90 -19.08 -14.96
C PHE A 585 -15.35 -19.06 -15.45
N THR A 586 -16.07 -18.02 -15.00
CA THR A 586 -17.40 -17.64 -15.47
C THR A 586 -17.42 -16.17 -15.87
N ILE A 587 -17.94 -15.87 -17.06
CA ILE A 587 -18.08 -14.51 -17.58
C ILE A 587 -19.53 -14.29 -18.00
N ASP A 588 -20.17 -13.25 -17.47
CA ASP A 588 -21.49 -12.80 -17.90
C ASP A 588 -21.36 -11.58 -18.81
N TYR A 589 -21.78 -11.75 -20.06
CA TYR A 589 -21.81 -10.72 -21.10
C TYR A 589 -23.22 -10.20 -21.30
N ARG A 590 -23.43 -8.90 -21.08
CA ARG A 590 -24.73 -8.25 -21.22
C ARG A 590 -24.88 -7.57 -22.58
N ASP A 591 -26.00 -7.84 -23.24
CA ASP A 591 -26.45 -7.11 -24.41
C ASP A 591 -26.60 -5.61 -24.07
N ASN A 592 -26.31 -4.73 -25.02
CA ASN A 592 -26.38 -3.29 -24.78
C ASN A 592 -26.88 -2.55 -26.02
N GLY A 593 -27.74 -1.55 -25.81
CA GLY A 593 -28.46 -0.87 -26.89
C GLY A 593 -29.26 -1.86 -27.74
N SER A 594 -29.08 -1.80 -29.07
CA SER A 594 -29.70 -2.73 -30.01
C SER A 594 -28.85 -3.96 -30.34
N ILE A 595 -27.68 -4.12 -29.70
CA ILE A 595 -26.74 -5.21 -30.00
C ILE A 595 -27.09 -6.43 -29.17
N VAL A 596 -27.50 -7.51 -29.86
CA VAL A 596 -27.88 -8.79 -29.25
C VAL A 596 -26.83 -9.85 -29.58
N LEU A 597 -26.12 -10.33 -28.57
CA LEU A 597 -25.08 -11.35 -28.74
C LEU A 597 -25.63 -12.73 -29.13
N ASN A 598 -24.88 -13.46 -29.98
CA ASN A 598 -25.20 -14.85 -30.31
C ASN A 598 -24.39 -15.80 -29.41
N ALA A 599 -25.04 -16.36 -28.38
CA ALA A 599 -24.39 -17.25 -27.42
C ALA A 599 -23.68 -18.46 -28.07
N ALA A 600 -24.23 -19.01 -29.15
CA ALA A 600 -23.65 -20.18 -29.83
C ALA A 600 -22.35 -19.86 -30.60
N SER A 601 -22.01 -18.57 -30.76
CA SER A 601 -20.80 -18.14 -31.49
C SER A 601 -19.58 -17.95 -30.60
N PHE A 602 -19.74 -18.03 -29.27
CA PHE A 602 -18.65 -17.82 -28.32
C PHE A 602 -17.60 -18.93 -28.45
N GLN A 603 -16.35 -18.50 -28.53
CA GLN A 603 -15.16 -19.33 -28.49
C GLN A 603 -14.17 -18.71 -27.49
N ALA A 604 -13.45 -19.56 -26.76
CA ALA A 604 -12.49 -19.12 -25.77
C ALA A 604 -11.12 -19.78 -25.96
N THR A 605 -10.06 -19.05 -25.61
CA THR A 605 -8.71 -19.56 -25.39
C THR A 605 -8.29 -19.30 -23.95
N LEU A 606 -7.44 -20.17 -23.41
CA LEU A 606 -6.68 -19.98 -22.18
C LEU A 606 -5.20 -20.09 -22.55
N ASP A 607 -4.41 -19.05 -22.28
CA ASP A 607 -2.99 -18.96 -22.64
C ASP A 607 -2.73 -19.28 -24.11
N ALA A 608 -3.53 -18.63 -24.98
CA ALA A 608 -3.55 -18.83 -26.43
C ALA A 608 -3.98 -20.22 -26.93
N SER A 609 -4.28 -21.17 -26.03
CA SER A 609 -4.77 -22.51 -26.38
C SER A 609 -6.30 -22.54 -26.37
N ALA A 610 -6.93 -23.08 -27.41
CA ALA A 610 -8.39 -23.20 -27.45
C ALA A 610 -8.92 -24.10 -26.34
N VAL A 611 -9.99 -23.67 -25.67
CA VAL A 611 -10.65 -24.41 -24.59
C VAL A 611 -12.13 -24.63 -24.88
N THR A 612 -12.69 -25.74 -24.38
CA THR A 612 -14.12 -26.02 -24.50
C THR A 612 -14.89 -25.26 -23.43
N ILE A 613 -15.88 -24.46 -23.86
CA ILE A 613 -16.76 -23.69 -22.98
C ILE A 613 -18.21 -24.10 -23.16
N THR A 614 -19.05 -23.75 -22.19
CA THR A 614 -20.50 -23.71 -22.35
C THR A 614 -20.97 -22.26 -22.35
N ALA A 615 -21.80 -21.87 -23.31
CA ALA A 615 -22.39 -20.54 -23.40
C ALA A 615 -23.92 -20.62 -23.49
N GLY A 616 -24.63 -19.91 -22.62
CA GLY A 616 -26.09 -19.85 -22.59
C GLY A 616 -26.59 -18.42 -22.39
N LYS A 617 -27.75 -18.07 -22.96
CA LYS A 617 -28.33 -16.72 -22.83
C LYS A 617 -29.64 -16.74 -22.04
N THR A 618 -29.79 -15.82 -21.10
CA THR A 618 -31.03 -15.58 -20.34
C THR A 618 -31.15 -14.08 -20.03
N ASN A 619 -32.33 -13.49 -20.26
CA ASN A 619 -32.63 -12.07 -19.96
C ASN A 619 -31.58 -11.07 -20.50
N GLY A 620 -31.08 -11.30 -21.71
CA GLY A 620 -30.08 -10.45 -22.36
C GLY A 620 -28.65 -10.64 -21.85
N VAL A 621 -28.39 -11.61 -20.96
CA VAL A 621 -27.06 -11.97 -20.47
C VAL A 621 -26.62 -13.31 -21.07
N THR A 622 -25.43 -13.34 -21.65
CA THR A 622 -24.75 -14.56 -22.09
C THR A 622 -23.74 -14.98 -21.04
N THR A 623 -23.99 -16.10 -20.37
CA THR A 623 -23.08 -16.69 -19.39
C THR A 623 -22.16 -17.69 -20.09
N VAL A 624 -20.86 -17.44 -20.03
CA VAL A 624 -19.79 -18.29 -20.55
C VAL A 624 -19.09 -18.96 -19.38
N ASN A 625 -19.08 -20.29 -19.35
CA ASN A 625 -18.39 -21.07 -18.33
C ASN A 625 -17.27 -21.91 -18.94
N TYR A 626 -16.14 -21.95 -18.26
CA TYR A 626 -15.03 -22.85 -18.51
C TYR A 626 -14.69 -23.61 -17.23
N THR A 627 -14.55 -24.93 -17.35
CA THR A 627 -14.02 -25.80 -16.29
C THR A 627 -12.70 -26.38 -16.76
N ALA A 628 -11.63 -26.12 -16.02
CA ALA A 628 -10.32 -26.65 -16.32
C ALA A 628 -10.29 -28.19 -16.12
N PRO A 629 -9.64 -28.96 -17.02
CA PRO A 629 -9.53 -30.42 -16.86
C PRO A 629 -8.74 -30.84 -15.61
N SER A 630 -7.87 -29.96 -15.13
CA SER A 630 -7.11 -30.08 -13.89
C SER A 630 -7.08 -28.71 -13.21
N LEU A 631 -6.84 -28.69 -11.90
CA LEU A 631 -6.70 -27.44 -11.16
C LEU A 631 -5.58 -26.59 -11.75
N LEU A 632 -5.85 -25.30 -11.89
CA LEU A 632 -4.87 -24.30 -12.28
C LEU A 632 -3.89 -24.09 -11.11
N ALA A 633 -2.62 -23.80 -11.41
CA ALA A 633 -1.59 -23.72 -10.40
C ALA A 633 -1.81 -22.54 -9.44
N SER A 634 -1.47 -22.70 -8.16
CA SER A 634 -1.52 -21.61 -7.18
C SER A 634 -0.67 -20.43 -7.65
N ASN A 635 -1.20 -19.20 -7.56
CA ASN A 635 -0.55 -17.97 -8.00
C ASN A 635 -0.17 -17.89 -9.50
N SER A 636 -0.66 -18.78 -10.36
CA SER A 636 -0.45 -18.63 -11.81
C SER A 636 -1.39 -17.59 -12.41
N THR A 637 -0.86 -16.77 -13.32
CA THR A 637 -1.64 -15.83 -14.12
C THR A 637 -1.98 -16.47 -15.47
N HIS A 638 -3.24 -16.35 -15.88
CA HIS A 638 -3.74 -16.86 -17.16
C HIS A 638 -4.39 -15.76 -17.99
N ASN A 639 -4.26 -15.88 -19.32
CA ASN A 639 -4.90 -14.98 -20.29
C ASN A 639 -6.07 -15.67 -20.99
N ILE A 640 -7.27 -15.09 -20.88
CA ILE A 640 -8.48 -15.53 -21.56
C ILE A 640 -8.64 -14.73 -22.84
N GLY A 641 -8.71 -15.40 -24.00
CA GLY A 641 -9.15 -14.79 -25.25
C GLY A 641 -10.56 -15.21 -25.59
N LEU A 642 -11.46 -14.27 -25.90
CA LEU A 642 -12.81 -14.54 -26.38
C LEU A 642 -12.99 -14.03 -27.81
N THR A 643 -13.68 -14.82 -28.63
CA THR A 643 -14.22 -14.38 -29.94
C THR A 643 -15.69 -14.75 -30.02
N PHE A 644 -16.55 -13.81 -30.41
CA PHE A 644 -17.99 -14.04 -30.52
C PHE A 644 -18.62 -13.07 -31.51
N ASN A 645 -19.86 -13.34 -31.92
CA ASN A 645 -20.62 -12.53 -32.86
C ASN A 645 -21.89 -11.97 -32.22
N ASP A 646 -22.38 -10.85 -32.73
CA ASP A 646 -23.78 -10.47 -32.54
C ASP A 646 -24.72 -11.23 -33.50
N SER A 647 -26.02 -11.03 -33.30
CA SER A 647 -27.10 -11.63 -34.08
C SER A 647 -27.51 -10.75 -35.27
N GLY A 648 -26.70 -9.75 -35.62
CA GLY A 648 -26.96 -8.87 -36.76
C GLY A 648 -26.86 -9.60 -38.10
N ALA A 649 -27.38 -8.97 -39.16
CA ALA A 649 -27.26 -9.45 -40.53
C ALA A 649 -26.63 -8.35 -41.42
N PRO A 650 -25.34 -8.44 -41.78
CA PRO A 650 -24.37 -9.48 -41.41
C PRO A 650 -23.95 -9.40 -39.93
N PRO A 651 -23.50 -10.53 -39.32
CA PRO A 651 -23.05 -10.54 -37.93
C PRO A 651 -21.74 -9.77 -37.80
N LYS A 652 -21.62 -8.96 -36.74
CA LYS A 652 -20.35 -8.34 -36.37
C LYS A 652 -19.61 -9.23 -35.39
N THR A 653 -18.31 -9.43 -35.63
CA THR A 653 -17.42 -10.16 -34.73
C THR A 653 -16.78 -9.23 -33.70
N TYR A 654 -16.69 -9.72 -32.48
CA TYR A 654 -16.10 -9.08 -31.32
C TYR A 654 -14.98 -9.97 -30.77
N THR A 655 -13.97 -9.33 -30.21
CA THR A 655 -12.90 -10.01 -29.48
C THR A 655 -12.70 -9.35 -28.12
N ARG A 656 -12.32 -10.16 -27.12
CA ARG A 656 -11.95 -9.68 -25.79
C ARG A 656 -10.75 -10.44 -25.27
N SER A 657 -9.87 -9.76 -24.55
CA SER A 657 -8.84 -10.39 -23.72
C SER A 657 -9.01 -9.99 -22.28
N LEU A 658 -8.88 -10.95 -21.36
CA LEU A 658 -8.95 -10.77 -19.92
C LEU A 658 -7.79 -11.51 -19.27
N THR A 659 -7.37 -11.08 -18.09
CA THR A 659 -6.37 -11.79 -17.29
C THR A 659 -6.91 -12.05 -15.90
N PHE A 660 -6.57 -13.20 -15.34
CA PHE A 660 -6.81 -13.49 -13.93
C PHE A 660 -5.63 -14.23 -13.32
N THR A 661 -5.47 -14.08 -12.01
CA THR A 661 -4.50 -14.83 -11.21
C THR A 661 -5.25 -15.79 -10.33
N VAL A 662 -4.82 -17.05 -10.32
CA VAL A 662 -5.39 -18.08 -9.46
C VAL A 662 -5.06 -17.75 -8.00
N PRO A 663 -6.05 -17.69 -7.10
CA PRO A 663 -5.81 -17.44 -5.68
C PRO A 663 -4.79 -18.44 -5.09
N PRO A 664 -4.00 -18.04 -4.10
CA PRO A 664 -3.08 -18.96 -3.44
C PRO A 664 -3.85 -20.10 -2.77
N TYR A 665 -3.36 -21.32 -2.90
CA TYR A 665 -3.88 -22.47 -2.17
C TYR A 665 -2.76 -23.43 -1.77
N ALA A 666 -2.94 -24.04 -0.60
CA ALA A 666 -2.04 -25.06 -0.08
C ALA A 666 -2.31 -26.43 -0.74
N THR A 667 -1.27 -27.24 -0.93
CA THR A 667 -1.42 -28.65 -1.35
C THR A 667 -0.91 -29.56 -0.24
N ILE A 668 -1.80 -30.36 0.35
CA ILE A 668 -1.48 -31.36 1.37
C ILE A 668 -0.91 -32.59 0.66
N PRO A 669 0.39 -32.92 0.88
CA PRO A 669 1.02 -34.04 0.20
C PRO A 669 0.53 -35.38 0.79
N ALA A 670 0.56 -36.43 -0.03
CA ALA A 670 0.23 -37.78 0.43
C ALA A 670 1.13 -38.25 1.59
N SER A 671 2.36 -37.73 1.68
CA SER A 671 3.31 -38.04 2.77
C SER A 671 2.90 -37.57 4.15
N PHE A 672 1.89 -36.69 4.28
CA PHE A 672 1.36 -36.26 5.59
C PHE A 672 0.30 -37.22 6.15
N ALA A 673 -0.18 -38.19 5.34
CA ALA A 673 -1.23 -39.10 5.77
C ALA A 673 -0.73 -40.06 6.87
N SER A 674 -1.50 -40.18 7.95
CA SER A 674 -1.23 -41.07 9.09
C SER A 674 -1.87 -42.48 8.97
N GLY A 675 -2.49 -42.80 7.82
CA GLY A 675 -3.22 -44.05 7.61
C GLY A 675 -4.71 -43.99 8.04
N ALA A 676 -5.26 -45.11 8.52
CA ALA A 676 -6.65 -45.18 8.99
C ALA A 676 -6.81 -44.51 10.37
N PRO A 677 -7.96 -43.90 10.68
CA PRO A 677 -8.20 -43.29 12.00
C PRO A 677 -8.54 -44.34 13.08
N ASP A 678 -8.28 -44.04 14.35
CA ASP A 678 -8.80 -44.82 15.48
C ASP A 678 -10.25 -44.44 15.74
N THR A 679 -11.17 -45.19 15.14
CA THR A 679 -12.61 -44.91 15.21
C THR A 679 -13.22 -45.07 16.61
N SER A 680 -12.49 -45.65 17.57
CA SER A 680 -12.91 -45.71 18.97
C SER A 680 -12.74 -44.37 19.71
N LYS A 681 -12.06 -43.39 19.11
CA LYS A 681 -11.76 -42.09 19.70
C LYS A 681 -12.16 -40.92 18.80
N PRO A 682 -13.45 -40.73 18.49
CA PRO A 682 -13.92 -39.62 17.64
C PRO A 682 -13.76 -38.26 18.34
N GLY A 683 -13.35 -37.20 17.63
CA GLY A 683 -13.31 -35.82 18.13
C GLY A 683 -11.90 -35.22 18.27
N PHE A 684 -11.73 -34.33 19.24
CA PHE A 684 -10.59 -33.41 19.39
C PHE A 684 -9.95 -33.50 20.78
N LEU A 685 -8.67 -33.14 20.86
CA LEU A 685 -7.96 -32.82 22.09
C LEU A 685 -7.81 -31.30 22.16
N VAL A 686 -8.18 -30.69 23.28
CA VAL A 686 -8.21 -29.22 23.46
C VAL A 686 -7.35 -28.85 24.65
N HIS A 687 -6.34 -28.02 24.45
CA HIS A 687 -5.42 -27.56 25.49
C HIS A 687 -5.58 -26.05 25.70
N PRO A 688 -6.32 -25.66 26.76
CA PRO A 688 -6.50 -24.27 27.10
C PRO A 688 -5.26 -23.71 27.79
N TYR A 689 -4.92 -22.47 27.45
CA TYR A 689 -3.90 -21.70 28.12
C TYR A 689 -4.41 -20.29 28.36
N GLN A 690 -4.40 -19.85 29.62
CA GLN A 690 -4.73 -18.48 29.97
C GLN A 690 -3.61 -17.87 30.80
N THR A 691 -3.34 -16.58 30.64
CA THR A 691 -2.38 -15.84 31.47
C THR A 691 -3.07 -14.69 32.21
N ASP A 692 -2.57 -14.35 33.39
CA ASP A 692 -3.13 -13.27 34.22
C ASP A 692 -2.39 -11.94 33.98
N ALA A 693 -2.97 -11.10 33.12
CA ALA A 693 -2.44 -9.77 32.80
C ALA A 693 -2.57 -8.75 33.95
N THR A 694 -3.33 -9.03 35.02
CA THR A 694 -3.47 -8.11 36.15
C THR A 694 -2.31 -8.17 37.13
N THR A 695 -1.63 -9.31 37.17
CA THR A 695 -0.45 -9.52 38.04
C THR A 695 0.88 -9.44 37.27
N ASP A 696 0.86 -9.59 35.95
CA ASP A 696 2.02 -9.34 35.06
C ASP A 696 1.59 -8.56 33.80
N PRO A 697 2.00 -7.29 33.64
CA PRO A 697 1.70 -6.50 32.44
C PRO A 697 2.23 -7.10 31.14
N ASN A 698 3.24 -7.98 31.19
CA ASN A 698 3.78 -8.66 29.99
C ASN A 698 2.95 -9.88 29.57
N ALA A 699 1.98 -10.28 30.39
CA ALA A 699 1.04 -11.36 30.13
C ALA A 699 -0.21 -10.91 29.36
N ALA A 700 -0.28 -9.62 28.99
CA ALA A 700 -1.33 -9.08 28.12
C ALA A 700 -1.11 -9.52 26.67
N GLN A 701 -2.09 -10.21 26.10
CA GLN A 701 -2.02 -10.72 24.73
C GLN A 701 -2.28 -9.56 23.72
N PRO A 702 -1.36 -9.29 22.77
CA PRO A 702 -1.42 -8.13 21.87
C PRO A 702 -2.10 -8.40 20.50
N ASN A 703 -2.93 -9.43 20.42
CA ASN A 703 -3.53 -10.01 19.22
C ASN A 703 -2.52 -10.42 18.15
N THR A 704 -1.57 -11.29 18.54
CA THR A 704 -0.64 -11.89 17.58
C THR A 704 -0.43 -13.39 17.78
N LEU A 705 -0.48 -14.15 16.68
CA LEU A 705 -0.27 -15.60 16.67
C LEU A 705 1.13 -16.01 17.12
N ALA A 706 2.13 -15.15 16.92
CA ALA A 706 3.49 -15.37 17.40
C ALA A 706 3.52 -15.40 18.94
N TRP A 707 2.85 -14.43 19.57
CA TRP A 707 2.70 -14.38 21.02
C TRP A 707 1.90 -15.58 21.54
N THR A 708 0.83 -15.97 20.86
CA THR A 708 -0.03 -17.12 21.22
C THR A 708 0.74 -18.44 21.23
N GLU A 709 1.63 -18.65 20.26
CA GLU A 709 2.54 -19.81 20.27
C GLU A 709 3.55 -19.76 21.43
N ASP A 710 4.00 -18.57 21.82
CA ASP A 710 4.91 -18.38 22.94
C ASP A 710 4.18 -18.52 24.30
N GLN A 711 2.89 -18.19 24.35
CA GLN A 711 2.03 -18.39 25.51
C GLN A 711 1.89 -19.88 25.82
N LEU A 712 1.62 -20.71 24.81
CA LEU A 712 1.56 -22.17 24.96
C LEU A 712 2.89 -22.79 25.44
N LYS A 713 4.01 -22.11 25.25
CA LYS A 713 5.34 -22.50 25.77
C LYS A 713 5.60 -21.99 27.19
N GLY A 714 4.71 -21.17 27.74
CA GLY A 714 4.83 -20.52 29.04
C GLY A 714 5.79 -19.34 29.08
N LEU A 715 6.07 -18.70 27.94
CA LEU A 715 6.98 -17.56 27.87
C LEU A 715 6.35 -16.24 28.34
N HIS A 716 5.01 -16.20 28.45
CA HIS A 716 4.24 -15.02 28.87
C HIS A 716 3.55 -15.20 30.24
N GLY A 717 4.04 -16.14 31.05
CA GLY A 717 3.53 -16.40 32.39
C GLY A 717 2.95 -17.80 32.57
N PRO A 718 2.60 -18.18 33.81
CA PRO A 718 2.02 -19.49 34.11
C PRO A 718 0.63 -19.65 33.50
N ASN A 719 0.27 -20.88 33.13
CA ASN A 719 -1.09 -21.22 32.72
C ASN A 719 -2.03 -21.14 33.93
N VAL A 720 -2.99 -20.21 33.89
CA VAL A 720 -4.02 -20.03 34.93
C VAL A 720 -5.38 -20.61 34.54
N ALA A 721 -5.50 -21.30 33.40
CA ALA A 721 -6.74 -21.97 32.98
C ALA A 721 -7.19 -23.05 34.00
N ASP A 722 -8.50 -23.32 34.08
CA ASP A 722 -9.00 -24.45 34.87
C ASP A 722 -8.69 -25.77 34.16
N LEU A 723 -7.74 -26.54 34.70
CA LEU A 723 -7.35 -27.85 34.19
C LEU A 723 -7.91 -29.02 35.01
N SER A 724 -8.88 -28.79 35.90
CA SER A 724 -9.40 -29.81 36.83
C SER A 724 -10.04 -31.01 36.13
N GLY A 725 -10.55 -30.85 34.90
CA GLY A 725 -11.08 -31.92 34.07
C GLY A 725 -10.14 -32.40 32.95
N ALA A 726 -8.95 -31.84 32.83
CA ALA A 726 -8.00 -32.15 31.78
C ALA A 726 -7.10 -33.36 32.13
N VAL A 727 -6.72 -34.15 31.13
CA VAL A 727 -5.73 -35.22 31.26
C VAL A 727 -4.47 -34.80 30.51
N ASN A 728 -3.35 -34.67 31.23
CA ASN A 728 -2.08 -34.13 30.70
C ASN A 728 -2.24 -32.76 30.04
N GLY A 729 -3.11 -31.90 30.58
CA GLY A 729 -3.40 -30.57 30.04
C GLY A 729 -4.44 -30.54 28.92
N PHE A 730 -4.94 -31.70 28.45
CA PHE A 730 -5.93 -31.75 27.38
C PHE A 730 -7.33 -32.15 27.88
N TYR A 731 -8.33 -31.38 27.48
CA TYR A 731 -9.74 -31.77 27.47
C TYR A 731 -10.06 -32.63 26.25
N THR A 732 -11.02 -33.54 26.42
CA THR A 732 -11.55 -34.35 25.32
C THR A 732 -12.89 -33.80 24.88
N VAL A 733 -12.97 -33.40 23.60
CA VAL A 733 -14.21 -32.96 22.96
C VAL A 733 -14.60 -34.01 21.94
N THR A 734 -15.76 -34.65 22.11
CA THR A 734 -16.15 -35.81 21.28
C THR A 734 -16.96 -35.45 20.04
N ASP A 735 -17.59 -34.27 20.02
CA ASP A 735 -18.49 -33.85 18.95
C ASP A 735 -17.83 -32.78 18.07
N VAL A 736 -18.22 -31.50 18.18
CA VAL A 736 -17.78 -30.39 17.31
C VAL A 736 -16.98 -29.33 18.07
N ILE A 737 -16.25 -28.48 17.36
CA ILE A 737 -15.70 -27.22 17.89
C ILE A 737 -16.70 -26.12 17.56
N ASN A 738 -17.46 -25.71 18.57
CA ASN A 738 -18.47 -24.66 18.52
C ASN A 738 -18.46 -23.95 19.88
N PHE A 739 -17.47 -23.09 20.11
CA PHE A 739 -17.23 -22.49 21.42
C PHE A 739 -17.55 -21.01 21.43
N ASP A 740 -18.19 -20.57 22.52
CA ASP A 740 -18.53 -19.17 22.77
C ASP A 740 -18.41 -18.87 24.28
N LEU A 741 -17.74 -17.77 24.62
CA LEU A 741 -17.60 -17.32 26.02
C LEU A 741 -18.93 -16.82 26.61
N GLY A 742 -19.84 -16.34 25.75
CA GLY A 742 -21.17 -15.86 26.07
C GLY A 742 -22.28 -16.89 25.87
N ALA A 743 -22.02 -18.20 25.93
CA ALA A 743 -23.03 -19.27 25.72
C ALA A 743 -24.30 -19.20 26.61
N SER A 744 -24.40 -18.25 27.54
CA SER A 744 -25.60 -17.89 28.33
C SER A 744 -26.31 -16.58 27.91
N ALA A 745 -25.77 -15.80 26.95
CA ALA A 745 -26.16 -14.43 26.62
C ALA A 745 -27.11 -14.29 25.41
N GLY A 746 -27.42 -15.39 24.72
CA GLY A 746 -28.29 -15.38 23.54
C GLY A 746 -27.51 -15.04 22.26
N THR A 747 -28.02 -15.57 21.14
CA THR A 747 -27.43 -15.59 19.79
C THR A 747 -26.67 -14.32 19.43
N ILE A 748 -25.38 -14.45 19.14
CA ILE A 748 -24.58 -13.40 18.50
C ILE A 748 -24.97 -13.36 17.02
N ALA A 749 -25.25 -12.18 16.47
CA ALA A 749 -25.79 -12.04 15.11
C ALA A 749 -24.84 -12.54 13.98
N ALA A 750 -23.55 -12.77 14.27
CA ALA A 750 -22.52 -13.22 13.34
C ALA A 750 -22.13 -14.71 13.48
N ASP A 751 -22.84 -15.43 14.34
CA ASP A 751 -22.67 -16.86 14.58
C ASP A 751 -23.17 -17.71 13.40
N ASN A 752 -22.49 -18.82 13.06
CA ASN A 752 -22.95 -19.68 11.95
C ASN A 752 -23.81 -20.85 12.42
N PHE A 753 -23.62 -21.32 13.66
CA PHE A 753 -24.20 -22.57 14.14
C PHE A 753 -24.74 -22.45 15.56
N ASP A 754 -26.06 -22.66 15.73
CA ASP A 754 -26.67 -22.75 17.05
C ASP A 754 -26.03 -23.85 17.93
N GLY A 755 -26.09 -23.65 19.26
CA GLY A 755 -25.75 -24.67 20.25
C GLY A 755 -24.34 -24.54 20.80
N ASP A 756 -23.89 -23.30 21.01
CA ASP A 756 -22.57 -22.99 21.55
C ASP A 756 -22.29 -23.65 22.88
N LEU A 757 -21.03 -24.06 23.03
CA LEU A 757 -20.49 -24.63 24.25
C LEU A 757 -19.53 -23.63 24.90
N PRO A 758 -19.43 -23.61 26.24
CA PRO A 758 -18.39 -22.83 26.89
C PRO A 758 -17.00 -23.36 26.51
N PHE A 759 -16.02 -22.47 26.44
CA PHE A 759 -14.62 -22.84 26.26
C PHE A 759 -14.13 -23.75 27.40
N PRO A 760 -13.48 -24.89 27.10
CA PRO A 760 -12.94 -25.76 28.14
C PRO A 760 -11.85 -25.07 28.97
N GLY A 761 -12.09 -24.86 30.27
CA GLY A 761 -11.07 -24.33 31.17
C GLY A 761 -10.90 -22.80 31.17
N ILE A 762 -11.73 -22.07 30.41
CA ILE A 762 -11.77 -20.61 30.36
C ILE A 762 -13.15 -20.10 30.83
N PRO A 763 -13.23 -19.07 31.71
CA PRO A 763 -12.11 -18.45 32.41
C PRO A 763 -11.50 -19.37 33.48
N GLY A 764 -10.22 -19.19 33.73
CA GLY A 764 -9.48 -19.86 34.80
C GLY A 764 -9.90 -19.38 36.20
N PRO A 765 -9.69 -20.18 37.26
CA PRO A 765 -10.21 -19.91 38.60
C PRO A 765 -9.58 -18.68 39.27
N THR A 766 -8.43 -18.23 38.79
CA THR A 766 -7.71 -17.06 39.29
C THR A 766 -7.62 -15.94 38.24
N ALA A 767 -8.19 -16.14 37.06
CA ALA A 767 -8.19 -15.13 36.02
C ALA A 767 -9.28 -14.08 36.31
N PRO A 768 -8.99 -12.79 36.13
CA PRO A 768 -9.93 -11.71 36.39
C PRO A 768 -10.97 -11.53 35.27
N ASP A 769 -10.70 -12.06 34.07
CA ASP A 769 -11.58 -12.04 32.89
C ASP A 769 -11.28 -13.26 31.97
N GLU A 770 -11.97 -13.32 30.83
CA GLU A 770 -11.84 -14.34 29.80
C GLU A 770 -10.81 -13.98 28.69
N GLY A 771 -10.19 -12.82 28.80
CA GLY A 771 -9.14 -12.36 27.88
C GLY A 771 -7.81 -13.08 28.13
N ASN A 772 -6.84 -12.81 27.25
CA ASN A 772 -5.50 -13.41 27.31
C ASN A 772 -5.54 -14.95 27.27
N SER A 773 -6.44 -15.47 26.46
CA SER A 773 -6.77 -16.90 26.38
C SER A 773 -6.36 -17.48 25.04
N THR A 774 -5.94 -18.74 25.05
CA THR A 774 -5.57 -19.52 23.87
C THR A 774 -6.17 -20.91 23.97
N GLU A 775 -6.63 -21.44 22.85
CA GLU A 775 -6.98 -22.85 22.70
C GLU A 775 -6.10 -23.52 21.64
N GLU A 776 -5.37 -24.57 22.02
CA GLU A 776 -4.73 -25.49 21.08
C GLU A 776 -5.62 -26.72 20.86
N ILE A 777 -6.15 -26.86 19.65
CA ILE A 777 -7.07 -27.92 19.26
C ILE A 777 -6.37 -28.88 18.30
N LEU A 778 -6.21 -30.15 18.71
CA LEU A 778 -5.51 -31.19 17.97
C LEU A 778 -6.45 -32.31 17.53
N THR A 779 -6.33 -32.74 16.28
CA THR A 779 -7.16 -33.84 15.75
C THR A 779 -6.57 -34.50 14.50
N TRP A 780 -7.15 -35.62 14.10
CA TRP A 780 -6.93 -36.31 12.83
C TRP A 780 -8.18 -36.23 11.97
N LEU A 781 -8.09 -35.56 10.82
CA LEU A 781 -9.21 -35.38 9.90
C LEU A 781 -9.14 -36.37 8.74
N THR A 782 -10.24 -37.07 8.45
CA THR A 782 -10.36 -37.91 7.25
C THR A 782 -10.82 -37.08 6.06
N LEU A 783 -9.93 -36.94 5.07
CA LEU A 783 -10.11 -36.08 3.90
C LEU A 783 -10.13 -36.89 2.61
N LYS A 784 -10.85 -36.36 1.62
CA LYS A 784 -10.86 -36.86 0.24
C LYS A 784 -9.89 -36.09 -0.64
N ALA A 785 -9.29 -36.78 -1.59
CA ALA A 785 -8.45 -36.17 -2.61
C ALA A 785 -9.25 -35.13 -3.40
N GLY A 786 -8.58 -34.04 -3.79
CA GLY A 786 -9.16 -32.92 -4.52
C GLY A 786 -9.25 -31.64 -3.72
N LEU A 787 -9.99 -30.67 -4.27
CA LEU A 787 -10.23 -29.37 -3.66
C LEU A 787 -11.14 -29.50 -2.44
N ASN A 788 -10.71 -28.95 -1.32
CA ASN A 788 -11.48 -28.82 -0.10
C ASN A 788 -11.54 -27.34 0.29
N GLN A 789 -12.66 -26.91 0.88
CA GLN A 789 -12.83 -25.59 1.45
C GLN A 789 -13.21 -25.72 2.93
N MET A 790 -12.51 -24.97 3.76
CA MET A 790 -12.66 -24.97 5.21
C MET A 790 -12.79 -23.53 5.69
N GLY A 791 -13.37 -23.35 6.86
CA GLY A 791 -13.46 -22.05 7.48
C GLY A 791 -13.34 -22.12 8.99
N VAL A 792 -12.88 -21.01 9.56
CA VAL A 792 -12.93 -20.75 10.99
C VAL A 792 -13.73 -19.47 11.16
N ASN A 793 -14.80 -19.53 11.95
CA ASN A 793 -15.43 -18.34 12.49
C ASN A 793 -14.73 -18.06 13.81
N SER A 794 -14.15 -16.88 13.98
CA SER A 794 -13.54 -16.54 15.26
C SER A 794 -13.66 -15.06 15.57
N ASP A 795 -13.81 -14.79 16.86
CA ASP A 795 -13.34 -13.56 17.48
C ASP A 795 -11.80 -13.64 17.56
N ASP A 796 -11.12 -12.55 17.22
CA ASP A 796 -9.65 -12.46 17.16
C ASP A 796 -8.98 -13.57 16.31
N GLY A 797 -7.71 -13.86 16.63
CA GLY A 797 -6.77 -14.63 15.81
C GLY A 797 -7.02 -16.14 15.80
N PHE A 798 -6.63 -16.77 14.69
CA PHE A 798 -6.56 -18.23 14.61
C PHE A 798 -5.49 -18.71 13.61
N LYS A 799 -5.08 -19.97 13.73
CA LYS A 799 -4.20 -20.64 12.76
C LYS A 799 -4.53 -22.12 12.60
N VAL A 800 -4.88 -22.54 11.39
CA VAL A 800 -5.06 -23.95 11.01
C VAL A 800 -3.82 -24.46 10.29
N THR A 801 -3.24 -25.54 10.82
CA THR A 801 -2.05 -26.19 10.28
C THR A 801 -2.24 -27.70 10.09
N VAL A 802 -1.52 -28.26 9.11
CA VAL A 802 -1.44 -29.70 8.83
C VAL A 802 0.01 -30.12 8.65
N GLY A 803 0.40 -31.25 9.21
CA GLY A 803 1.77 -31.77 9.13
C GLY A 803 1.83 -33.29 9.14
N PRO A 804 3.02 -33.89 9.03
CA PRO A 804 3.18 -35.34 9.14
C PRO A 804 2.88 -35.88 10.55
N LYS A 805 2.81 -34.99 11.56
CA LYS A 805 2.41 -35.26 12.95
C LYS A 805 1.74 -34.01 13.54
N LEU A 806 1.04 -34.18 14.66
CA LEU A 806 0.49 -33.05 15.41
C LEU A 806 1.61 -32.10 15.89
N SER A 807 1.31 -30.80 15.86
CA SER A 807 2.20 -29.70 16.30
C SER A 807 3.60 -29.75 15.68
N ASP A 808 3.71 -30.15 14.41
CA ASP A 808 4.97 -30.11 13.67
C ASP A 808 5.42 -28.65 13.44
N PRO A 809 6.66 -28.26 13.80
CA PRO A 809 7.15 -26.89 13.59
C PRO A 809 7.27 -26.50 12.10
N THR A 810 7.22 -27.48 11.19
CA THR A 810 7.25 -27.31 9.74
C THR A 810 5.89 -27.55 9.08
N ALA A 811 4.82 -27.61 9.88
CA ALA A 811 3.47 -27.81 9.39
C ALA A 811 3.06 -26.73 8.36
N LEU A 812 2.30 -27.15 7.37
CA LEU A 812 1.73 -26.28 6.36
C LEU A 812 0.57 -25.50 6.98
N VAL A 813 0.61 -24.17 6.87
CA VAL A 813 -0.52 -23.29 7.23
C VAL A 813 -1.55 -23.35 6.11
N LEU A 814 -2.80 -23.66 6.44
CA LEU A 814 -3.90 -23.72 5.48
C LEU A 814 -4.77 -22.46 5.51
N GLY A 815 -4.96 -21.88 6.70
CA GLY A 815 -5.70 -20.65 6.91
C GLY A 815 -5.32 -20.03 8.25
N SER A 816 -5.32 -18.70 8.32
CA SER A 816 -5.00 -17.96 9.53
C SER A 816 -5.54 -16.54 9.49
N PHE A 817 -5.76 -15.96 10.66
CA PHE A 817 -5.95 -14.54 10.89
C PHE A 817 -5.06 -14.14 12.07
N ASP A 818 -4.27 -13.07 11.90
CA ASP A 818 -3.27 -12.62 12.86
C ASP A 818 -3.56 -11.16 13.22
N GLY A 819 -4.35 -10.95 14.26
CA GLY A 819 -4.88 -9.64 14.64
C GLY A 819 -6.16 -9.74 15.45
N GLY A 820 -6.65 -8.58 15.90
CA GLY A 820 -7.91 -8.48 16.61
C GLY A 820 -9.09 -8.26 15.66
N ARG A 821 -10.22 -8.91 15.92
CA ARG A 821 -11.48 -8.71 15.17
C ARG A 821 -12.68 -9.18 15.98
N GLY A 822 -13.86 -8.66 15.63
CA GLY A 822 -15.13 -9.29 16.00
C GLY A 822 -15.33 -10.65 15.32
N VAL A 823 -16.24 -11.46 15.86
CA VAL A 823 -16.71 -12.74 15.29
C VAL A 823 -16.95 -12.65 13.79
N ALA A 824 -16.08 -13.30 13.00
CA ALA A 824 -16.17 -13.31 11.54
C ALA A 824 -15.61 -14.58 10.90
N ASN A 825 -16.15 -14.91 9.73
CA ASN A 825 -15.72 -16.04 8.92
C ASN A 825 -14.39 -15.79 8.21
N SER A 826 -13.46 -16.74 8.29
CA SER A 826 -12.29 -16.84 7.42
C SER A 826 -12.32 -18.13 6.64
N LEU A 827 -12.54 -18.04 5.32
CA LEU A 827 -12.58 -19.19 4.43
C LEU A 827 -11.24 -19.38 3.72
N PHE A 828 -10.81 -20.63 3.58
CA PHE A 828 -9.58 -20.97 2.86
C PHE A 828 -9.73 -22.29 2.11
N GLN A 829 -8.99 -22.39 1.00
CA GLN A 829 -9.01 -23.54 0.10
C GLN A 829 -7.68 -24.28 0.11
N PHE A 830 -7.74 -25.61 0.03
CA PHE A 830 -6.56 -26.45 -0.10
C PHE A 830 -6.85 -27.70 -0.92
N VAL A 831 -5.81 -28.27 -1.50
CA VAL A 831 -5.88 -29.47 -2.32
C VAL A 831 -5.27 -30.64 -1.56
N VAL A 832 -6.00 -31.74 -1.45
CA VAL A 832 -5.50 -32.99 -0.87
C VAL A 832 -5.07 -33.90 -2.02
N GLN A 833 -3.81 -34.36 -2.01
CA GLN A 833 -3.32 -35.21 -3.09
C GLN A 833 -3.92 -36.62 -3.09
N GLN A 834 -4.26 -37.16 -1.92
CA GLN A 834 -4.73 -38.53 -1.75
C GLN A 834 -5.75 -38.63 -0.63
N ASP A 835 -6.75 -39.50 -0.77
CA ASP A 835 -7.63 -39.89 0.34
C ASP A 835 -6.79 -40.35 1.55
N GLY A 836 -7.10 -39.84 2.74
CA GLY A 836 -6.32 -40.20 3.93
C GLY A 836 -6.80 -39.52 5.20
N THR A 837 -6.15 -39.88 6.30
CA THR A 837 -6.34 -39.22 7.59
C THR A 837 -5.11 -38.39 7.92
N TYR A 838 -5.30 -37.13 8.25
CA TYR A 838 -4.23 -36.14 8.36
C TYR A 838 -4.22 -35.48 9.75
N PRO A 839 -3.05 -35.30 10.39
CA PRO A 839 -2.94 -34.55 11.64
C PRO A 839 -3.14 -33.05 11.40
N PHE A 840 -4.13 -32.48 12.08
CA PHE A 840 -4.45 -31.06 12.04
C PHE A 840 -4.32 -30.43 13.42
N ARG A 841 -3.98 -29.15 13.43
CA ARG A 841 -3.98 -28.28 14.60
C ARG A 841 -4.68 -26.98 14.26
N LEU A 842 -5.69 -26.62 15.05
CA LEU A 842 -6.28 -25.29 15.09
C LEU A 842 -5.79 -24.61 16.36
N LEU A 843 -5.20 -23.43 16.20
CA LEU A 843 -4.87 -22.51 17.27
C LEU A 843 -5.87 -21.36 17.24
N TRP A 844 -6.38 -20.94 18.39
CA TRP A 844 -7.24 -19.76 18.55
C TRP A 844 -6.73 -18.89 19.71
N GLU A 845 -6.92 -17.57 19.60
CA GLU A 845 -6.58 -16.60 20.64
C GLU A 845 -7.73 -15.63 20.91
N ASN A 846 -7.83 -15.16 22.15
CA ASN A 846 -8.64 -14.02 22.57
C ASN A 846 -7.72 -12.98 23.22
N GLY A 847 -7.78 -11.74 22.72
CA GLY A 847 -6.92 -10.65 23.14
C GLY A 847 -7.08 -10.20 24.59
N ASN A 848 -6.39 -9.12 24.96
CA ASN A 848 -6.40 -8.58 26.33
C ASN A 848 -7.71 -7.86 26.75
N GLY A 849 -8.81 -8.03 25.99
CA GLY A 849 -10.11 -7.43 26.29
C GLY A 849 -10.93 -8.26 27.28
N SER A 850 -11.51 -7.61 28.29
CA SER A 850 -12.53 -8.21 29.19
C SER A 850 -13.93 -8.12 28.55
N LEU A 851 -14.85 -9.03 28.91
CA LEU A 851 -16.29 -9.04 28.52
C LEU A 851 -17.09 -7.83 29.05
N ALA A 852 -16.64 -6.58 28.84
CA ALA A 852 -17.56 -5.46 28.85
C ALA A 852 -18.34 -5.46 27.51
N ALA A 853 -19.65 -5.20 27.58
CA ALA A 853 -20.62 -5.35 26.47
C ALA A 853 -20.04 -4.99 25.09
N GLY A 854 -19.69 -6.02 24.30
CA GLY A 854 -19.14 -5.88 22.95
C GLY A 854 -17.97 -6.82 22.60
N ASN A 855 -17.31 -7.44 23.59
CA ASN A 855 -16.29 -8.48 23.36
C ASN A 855 -16.92 -9.88 23.40
N ALA A 856 -16.60 -10.79 22.48
CA ALA A 856 -17.27 -12.07 22.34
C ALA A 856 -16.34 -13.18 21.84
N GLY A 857 -15.42 -13.63 22.69
CA GLY A 857 -14.52 -14.73 22.32
C GLY A 857 -15.32 -15.94 21.85
N SER A 858 -15.09 -16.33 20.61
CA SER A 858 -15.83 -17.37 19.89
C SER A 858 -14.93 -18.09 18.90
N VAL A 859 -15.12 -19.39 18.74
CA VAL A 859 -14.48 -20.19 17.68
C VAL A 859 -15.36 -21.33 17.19
N GLU A 860 -15.63 -21.33 15.88
CA GLU A 860 -16.31 -22.42 15.17
C GLU A 860 -15.39 -22.97 14.07
N TRP A 861 -15.24 -24.29 14.00
CA TRP A 861 -14.43 -24.92 12.95
C TRP A 861 -15.28 -25.76 11.99
N PHE A 862 -15.35 -25.33 10.73
CA PHE A 862 -16.29 -25.89 9.75
C PHE A 862 -15.69 -26.10 8.37
N THR A 863 -16.45 -26.80 7.53
CA THR A 863 -16.15 -27.09 6.12
C THR A 863 -17.27 -26.55 5.24
N VAL A 864 -16.95 -26.21 4.00
CA VAL A 864 -17.92 -25.66 3.04
C VAL A 864 -18.07 -26.63 1.88
N LEU A 865 -19.29 -27.11 1.64
CA LEU A 865 -19.61 -27.95 0.49
C LEU A 865 -19.65 -27.11 -0.80
N ALA A 866 -19.63 -27.79 -1.95
CA ALA A 866 -19.65 -27.12 -3.26
C ALA A 866 -20.91 -26.26 -3.52
N ASP A 867 -22.00 -26.48 -2.78
CA ASP A 867 -23.23 -25.68 -2.85
C ASP A 867 -23.26 -24.51 -1.85
N GLY A 868 -22.17 -24.30 -1.09
CA GLY A 868 -22.06 -23.26 -0.07
C GLY A 868 -22.52 -23.69 1.32
N THR A 869 -23.07 -24.90 1.49
CA THR A 869 -23.50 -25.39 2.81
C THR A 869 -22.30 -25.49 3.76
N LYS A 870 -22.37 -24.82 4.91
CA LYS A 870 -21.38 -24.94 5.98
C LYS A 870 -21.72 -26.12 6.89
N LEU A 871 -20.73 -26.91 7.26
CA LEU A 871 -20.87 -28.04 8.20
C LEU A 871 -19.73 -28.00 9.22
N LEU A 872 -20.07 -27.96 10.51
CA LEU A 872 -19.09 -28.14 11.59
C LEU A 872 -18.29 -29.43 11.40
N VAL A 873 -16.97 -29.36 11.61
CA VAL A 873 -16.12 -30.53 11.53
C VAL A 873 -16.56 -31.54 12.59
N ASN A 874 -16.65 -32.82 12.19
CA ASN A 874 -17.10 -33.96 12.98
C ASN A 874 -18.60 -34.03 13.30
N THR A 875 -19.43 -33.10 12.82
CA THR A 875 -20.87 -33.14 13.13
C THR A 875 -21.51 -34.49 12.75
N SER A 876 -22.38 -34.98 13.63
CA SER A 876 -23.13 -36.23 13.45
C SER A 876 -24.41 -36.05 12.65
N THR A 877 -24.87 -34.80 12.45
CA THR A 877 -26.15 -34.48 11.79
C THR A 877 -26.08 -34.62 10.27
N ASN A 878 -24.88 -34.65 9.67
CA ASN A 878 -24.68 -34.76 8.23
C ASN A 878 -23.54 -35.75 7.89
N SER A 879 -23.81 -36.69 6.98
CA SER A 879 -22.82 -37.69 6.53
C SER A 879 -21.70 -37.11 5.67
N ASN A 880 -21.89 -35.91 5.09
CA ASN A 880 -20.88 -35.21 4.29
C ASN A 880 -19.86 -34.47 5.15
N ALA A 881 -20.07 -34.38 6.47
CA ALA A 881 -19.13 -33.72 7.37
C ALA A 881 -17.81 -34.50 7.45
N ILE A 882 -16.69 -33.77 7.37
CA ILE A 882 -15.36 -34.33 7.62
C ILE A 882 -15.31 -34.89 9.04
N LYS A 883 -14.86 -36.14 9.17
CA LYS A 883 -14.77 -36.82 10.48
C LYS A 883 -13.44 -36.53 11.16
N ALA A 884 -13.50 -36.33 12.48
CA ALA A 884 -12.36 -36.01 13.33
C ALA A 884 -12.11 -37.12 14.35
N TYR A 885 -10.85 -37.36 14.68
CA TYR A 885 -10.44 -38.39 15.63
C TYR A 885 -9.30 -37.90 16.50
N ARG A 886 -9.25 -38.35 17.76
CA ARG A 886 -8.16 -38.03 18.71
C ARG A 886 -6.91 -38.90 18.55
N ALA A 887 -6.91 -39.84 17.62
CA ALA A 887 -5.76 -40.66 17.29
C ALA A 887 -5.86 -41.25 15.88
N ALA A 888 -4.72 -41.43 15.22
CA ALA A 888 -4.61 -42.39 14.12
C ALA A 888 -4.65 -43.82 14.67
N ALA A 889 -5.18 -44.77 13.89
CA ALA A 889 -5.08 -46.18 14.24
C ALA A 889 -3.59 -46.55 14.32
N VAL A 890 -3.19 -47.21 15.41
CA VAL A 890 -1.83 -47.72 15.53
C VAL A 890 -1.58 -48.59 14.31
N ALA A 891 -0.60 -48.20 13.46
CA ALA A 891 -0.19 -49.02 12.34
C ALA A 891 0.11 -50.42 12.88
N GLN A 892 -0.69 -51.42 12.51
CA GLN A 892 -0.38 -52.79 12.85
C GLN A 892 0.97 -53.09 12.20
N LEU A 893 2.01 -53.29 13.02
CA LEU A 893 3.33 -53.66 12.52
C LEU A 893 3.18 -54.89 11.62
N PRO A 894 3.94 -55.01 10.51
CA PRO A 894 3.82 -56.16 9.63
C PRO A 894 4.01 -57.48 10.42
N PRO A 895 3.31 -58.57 10.04
CA PRO A 895 3.52 -59.88 10.65
C PRO A 895 5.00 -60.25 10.62
N GLN A 896 5.57 -60.60 11.77
CA GLN A 896 6.97 -60.94 11.88
C GLN A 896 7.12 -62.37 12.41
N ILE A 897 7.76 -63.24 11.64
CA ILE A 897 8.12 -64.58 12.14
C ILE A 897 9.14 -64.40 13.28
N THR A 898 8.76 -64.86 14.47
CA THR A 898 9.58 -64.75 15.69
C THR A 898 10.32 -66.05 15.99
N SER A 899 9.83 -67.20 15.50
CA SER A 899 10.59 -68.44 15.50
C SER A 899 10.11 -69.44 14.43
N ALA A 900 11.04 -70.27 13.94
CA ALA A 900 10.73 -71.46 13.16
C ALA A 900 11.59 -72.62 13.67
N ARG A 901 10.97 -73.71 14.10
CA ARG A 901 11.68 -74.89 14.65
C ARG A 901 11.15 -76.18 14.07
N ILE A 902 12.03 -77.18 13.96
CA ILE A 902 11.69 -78.53 13.53
C ILE A 902 11.90 -79.48 14.71
N SER A 903 10.86 -80.23 15.07
CA SER A 903 10.96 -81.28 16.09
C SER A 903 9.92 -82.37 15.85
N GLY A 904 10.32 -83.63 15.98
CA GLY A 904 9.43 -84.78 15.80
C GLY A 904 8.76 -84.86 14.43
N GLY A 905 9.41 -84.38 13.36
CA GLY A 905 8.85 -84.36 12.00
C GLY A 905 7.89 -83.20 11.70
N ASN A 906 7.62 -82.33 12.68
CA ASN A 906 6.74 -81.16 12.52
C ASN A 906 7.54 -79.86 12.48
N ILE A 907 7.12 -78.93 11.61
CA ILE A 907 7.59 -77.54 11.59
C ILE A 907 6.62 -76.71 12.43
N THR A 908 7.14 -76.01 13.44
CA THR A 908 6.36 -75.01 14.19
C THR A 908 6.89 -73.62 13.87
N ILE A 909 6.02 -72.77 13.32
CA ILE A 909 6.28 -71.35 13.07
C ILE A 909 5.52 -70.52 14.11
N GLN A 910 6.19 -69.58 14.76
CA GLN A 910 5.58 -68.58 15.62
C GLN A 910 5.80 -67.21 15.00
N TRP A 911 4.81 -66.33 15.11
CA TRP A 911 4.90 -64.97 14.63
C TRP A 911 4.23 -63.99 15.61
N SER A 912 4.62 -62.73 15.53
CA SER A 912 4.02 -61.60 16.24
C SER A 912 3.31 -60.66 15.28
N ASN A 913 2.58 -59.69 15.82
CA ASN A 913 1.88 -58.62 15.09
C ASN A 913 0.69 -59.09 14.21
N GLY A 914 0.09 -60.25 14.48
CA GLY A 914 -1.12 -60.75 13.80
C GLY A 914 -0.87 -61.38 12.41
N GLY A 915 -1.92 -61.59 11.61
CA GLY A 915 -1.86 -62.18 10.25
C GLY A 915 -2.29 -63.65 10.14
N THR A 916 -2.61 -64.10 8.92
CA THR A 916 -3.00 -65.49 8.60
C THR A 916 -1.84 -66.21 7.92
N LEU A 917 -1.46 -67.39 8.41
CA LEU A 917 -0.46 -68.23 7.73
C LEU A 917 -1.12 -68.85 6.49
N GLU A 918 -0.73 -68.39 5.30
CA GLU A 918 -1.16 -69.01 4.06
C GLU A 918 -0.45 -70.36 3.88
N SER A 919 -1.22 -71.41 3.63
CA SER A 919 -0.70 -72.75 3.35
C SER A 919 -1.15 -73.19 1.96
N THR A 920 -0.21 -73.72 1.17
CA THR A 920 -0.51 -74.41 -0.08
C THR A 920 -0.16 -75.88 0.04
N THR A 921 -0.98 -76.76 -0.54
CA THR A 921 -0.67 -78.20 -0.65
C THR A 921 0.32 -78.51 -1.78
N SER A 922 0.73 -77.50 -2.55
CA SER A 922 1.66 -77.61 -3.68
C SER A 922 2.52 -76.35 -3.80
N LEU A 923 3.83 -76.51 -3.70
CA LEU A 923 4.81 -75.45 -3.97
C LEU A 923 5.00 -75.31 -5.48
N SER A 924 4.58 -74.18 -6.04
CA SER A 924 4.94 -73.77 -7.42
C SER A 924 6.36 -73.21 -7.40
N THR A 925 7.25 -73.69 -8.27
CA THR A 925 8.64 -73.23 -8.37
C THR A 925 8.82 -72.03 -9.31
N SER A 926 7.77 -71.24 -9.55
CA SER A 926 7.90 -69.98 -10.30
C SER A 926 7.55 -68.80 -9.39
N PRO A 927 8.45 -67.81 -9.23
CA PRO A 927 8.21 -66.63 -8.41
C PRO A 927 7.09 -65.75 -8.95
#